data_AF-A0A7I5E602-F1
#
_entry.id   AF-A0A7I5E602-F1
#
_cell.length_a   1.000
_cell.length_b   1.000
_cell.length_c   1.000
_cell.angle_alpha   90.00
_cell.angle_beta   90.00
_cell.angle_gamma   90.00
#
_symmetry.space_group_name_H-M   'P 1'
#
loop_
_entity.id
_entity.type
_entity.pdbx_description
1 polymer ?
#
loop_
_entity_poly.entity_id
_entity_poly.type
_entity_poly.pdbx_seq_one_letter_code
_entity_poly.pdbx_strand_id
1 'polypeptide(L)'
;MRALNELRSLKLRPNQSISEFCVVLEKLARKANPNCAITERSLEYAQILLDNLREWPEHVQLLSLLHRSDPGSAYNEIKQLAITIEQARTVYGTGRKSMVTGTEWKKRAQAYNSHRESDRYRPPNTVEHQIGYTDKKKDDVETRKCFNCSKFGHIARNCPLGRPVVNNIVENRAKTKDNRKGARISDLVRQTRAMGMVVEKGSATTNLVGKKSTAWVNMLNERVRALIDTGSMISIVPIGLLARAQDNGFDVDSLTVIDRKTLEPVYDASNNEMQFLGGVSIAVKIEGGSEYEVAFYISKEKGHEVLLGTNALEGLGVQIHLPRAPLFPIQRSSHSGKVTVARRTYIPPYSSAVVQARCDIDEGSAERIIWPISNGMAAGVFKIENCECAIPVISKKSEPMMWREGDEIGHWSTEKWREGWDELKPALLEERGSILEPMARKQKLLEQIAQNRSSKEIPEDIRILLEEKREAFAVCDQELSATSEVEMDVDTGDHPPIKLKARPVPLAMRAKLKEMLNDLVSRKIIEKSASAWAFPIVLVEKKDGSLRLCVDYRELNKCIRQDAYPMPTIDAMLQSMAGKRYFSTLDLYSGYWQIPLTQEAREKTAFATTEGLFQFRVTPFGLSTSPAVFQRMMDTVLKDMLGNEVFCYIDDIMICTKTRERHLELLRAVFTRLIEAGLRLKAEKCVLMETKVSFLGHVIDGAGIHTDPRKVEAVKNYPVPEDVRQLRTFLGMAAFYRKFCLNFAKTASPLFELTSSKRAWNWTSECDEAFEKVKQFICSAPVLKQPDMEKARTGEKPFVIYTDASTTGLGAVLAQEDEDKYLHPYILCIEGLK
;
A
#
# COMPACT_ATOMS: atom_id res chain seq x y z
N MET A 1 -7.79 10.49 17.52
CA MET A 1 -7.17 11.82 17.74
C MET A 1 -6.53 11.94 19.13
N ARG A 2 -7.29 11.97 20.24
CA ARG A 2 -6.72 12.09 21.61
C ARG A 2 -5.73 10.97 21.98
N ALA A 3 -6.08 9.71 21.70
CA ALA A 3 -5.22 8.55 21.95
C ALA A 3 -3.92 8.53 21.10
N LEU A 4 -3.93 9.10 19.89
CA LEU A 4 -2.73 9.21 19.03
C LEU A 4 -1.74 10.24 19.59
N ASN A 5 -2.23 11.35 20.14
CA ASN A 5 -1.39 12.34 20.81
C ASN A 5 -0.82 11.80 22.13
N GLU A 6 -1.60 11.03 22.89
CA GLU A 6 -1.15 10.35 24.11
C GLU A 6 -0.09 9.27 23.81
N LEU A 7 -0.23 8.54 22.70
CA LEU A 7 0.76 7.53 22.27
C LEU A 7 2.11 8.16 21.88
N ARG A 8 2.10 9.29 21.17
CA ARG A 8 3.32 10.00 20.75
C ARG A 8 4.04 10.75 21.87
N SER A 9 3.34 11.04 22.97
CA SER A 9 3.89 11.72 24.14
C SER A 9 4.19 10.78 25.31
N LEU A 10 4.08 9.46 25.09
CA LEU A 10 4.29 8.45 26.12
C LEU A 10 5.75 8.43 26.57
N LYS A 11 5.97 8.65 27.87
CA LYS A 11 7.28 8.61 28.52
C LYS A 11 7.36 7.54 29.59
N LEU A 12 8.51 6.85 29.67
CA LEU A 12 8.81 5.90 30.73
C LEU A 12 8.90 6.63 32.08
N ARG A 13 8.21 6.12 33.10
CA ARG A 13 8.25 6.68 34.46
C ARG A 13 9.44 6.11 35.24
N PRO A 14 10.04 6.86 36.19
CA PRO A 14 11.28 6.47 36.86
C PRO A 14 11.22 5.17 37.68
N ASN A 15 10.04 4.64 38.02
CA ASN A 15 9.85 3.38 38.75
C ASN A 15 9.01 2.35 37.98
N GLN A 16 8.83 2.52 36.67
CA GLN A 16 8.01 1.63 35.83
C GLN A 16 8.91 0.65 35.10
N SER A 17 8.57 -0.64 35.14
CA SER A 17 9.31 -1.66 34.39
C SER A 17 9.04 -1.56 32.88
N ILE A 18 9.95 -2.09 32.06
CA ILE A 18 9.76 -2.07 30.60
C ILE A 18 8.55 -2.92 30.20
N SER A 19 8.29 -4.02 30.90
CA SER A 19 7.11 -4.85 30.65
C SER A 19 5.81 -4.07 30.91
N GLU A 20 5.73 -3.32 32.02
CA GLU A 20 4.59 -2.45 32.33
C GLU A 20 4.43 -1.30 31.33
N PHE A 21 5.55 -0.71 30.89
CA PHE A 21 5.54 0.33 29.87
C PHE A 21 5.01 -0.18 28.53
N CYS A 22 5.48 -1.35 28.08
CA CYS A 22 5.01 -1.97 26.84
C CYS A 22 3.51 -2.31 26.89
N VAL A 23 2.99 -2.77 28.03
CA VAL A 23 1.54 -3.00 28.20
C VAL A 23 0.73 -1.72 28.04
N VAL A 24 1.21 -0.60 28.59
CA VAL A 24 0.55 0.72 28.44
C VAL A 24 0.63 1.19 26.99
N LEU A 25 1.78 1.02 26.34
CA LEU A 25 2.00 1.36 24.94
C LEU A 25 1.06 0.58 24.03
N GLU A 26 0.96 -0.75 24.19
CA GLU A 26 0.08 -1.62 23.41
C GLU A 26 -1.40 -1.30 23.62
N LYS A 27 -1.80 -0.97 24.85
CA LYS A 27 -3.18 -0.58 25.18
C LYS A 27 -3.56 0.76 24.53
N LEU A 28 -2.64 1.73 24.52
CA LEU A 28 -2.84 3.01 23.83
C LEU A 28 -2.80 2.83 22.31
N ALA A 29 -1.95 1.94 21.79
CA ALA A 29 -1.85 1.61 20.37
C ALA A 29 -3.17 1.05 19.82
N ARG A 30 -3.75 0.06 20.52
CA ARG A 30 -5.07 -0.51 20.16
C ARG A 30 -6.20 0.52 20.23
N LYS A 31 -6.14 1.46 21.17
CA LYS A 31 -7.13 2.54 21.31
C LYS A 31 -6.94 3.64 20.25
N ALA A 32 -5.71 3.88 19.83
CA ALA A 32 -5.37 4.85 18.80
C ALA A 32 -5.72 4.34 17.39
N ASN A 33 -5.53 3.04 17.14
CA ASN A 33 -5.80 2.39 15.86
C ASN A 33 -6.53 1.04 16.07
N PRO A 34 -7.87 1.02 16.15
CA PRO A 34 -8.63 -0.21 16.42
C PRO A 34 -8.60 -1.25 15.28
N ASN A 35 -8.37 -0.79 14.04
CA ASN A 35 -8.46 -1.61 12.82
C ASN A 35 -7.09 -2.10 12.30
N CYS A 36 -6.00 -1.87 13.05
CA CYS A 36 -4.63 -2.11 12.61
C CYS A 36 -3.93 -3.05 13.59
N ALA A 37 -3.27 -4.09 13.08
CA ALA A 37 -2.54 -5.03 13.94
C ALA A 37 -1.26 -4.37 14.50
N ILE A 38 -0.81 -4.81 15.68
CA ILE A 38 0.41 -4.25 16.31
C ILE A 38 1.65 -4.50 15.42
N THR A 39 1.65 -5.60 14.65
CA THR A 39 2.70 -5.98 13.71
C THR A 39 2.82 -5.02 12.53
N GLU A 40 1.71 -4.45 12.03
CA GLU A 40 1.71 -3.52 10.88
C GLU A 40 2.36 -2.17 11.21
N ARG A 41 2.45 -1.82 12.50
CA ARG A 41 3.10 -0.59 13.00
C ARG A 41 4.22 -0.90 13.98
N SER A 42 4.78 -2.10 13.88
CA SER A 42 5.85 -2.59 14.74
C SER A 42 7.07 -1.65 14.74
N LEU A 43 7.48 -1.10 13.59
CA LEU A 43 8.54 -0.09 13.54
C LEU A 43 8.21 1.21 14.30
N GLU A 44 6.98 1.72 14.21
CA GLU A 44 6.55 2.93 14.93
C GLU A 44 6.61 2.71 16.44
N TYR A 45 6.15 1.54 16.91
CA TYR A 45 6.17 1.19 18.33
C TYR A 45 7.57 0.86 18.85
N ALA A 46 8.41 0.23 18.03
CA ALA A 46 9.82 -0.01 18.32
C ALA A 46 10.58 1.29 18.53
N GLN A 47 10.32 2.29 17.69
CA GLN A 47 10.95 3.59 17.77
C GLN A 47 10.52 4.36 19.02
N ILE A 48 9.24 4.31 19.40
CA ILE A 48 8.75 4.90 20.66
C ILE A 48 9.42 4.24 21.88
N LEU A 49 9.59 2.92 21.87
CA LEU A 49 10.29 2.21 22.93
C LEU A 49 11.78 2.59 22.99
N LEU A 50 12.46 2.65 21.84
CA LEU A 50 13.88 3.04 21.74
C LEU A 50 14.13 4.48 22.21
N ASP A 51 13.26 5.42 21.85
CA ASP A 51 13.38 6.82 22.28
C ASP A 51 13.29 6.94 23.80
N ASN A 52 12.52 6.06 24.46
CA ASN A 52 12.42 5.99 25.91
C ASN A 52 13.61 5.26 26.58
N LEU A 53 14.40 4.51 25.82
CA LEU A 53 15.58 3.77 26.29
C LEU A 53 16.90 4.41 25.82
N ARG A 54 16.87 5.67 25.37
CA ARG A 54 18.05 6.36 24.82
C ARG A 54 19.21 6.49 25.80
N GLU A 55 18.92 6.57 27.10
CA GLU A 55 19.93 6.70 28.15
C GLU A 55 20.57 5.37 28.56
N TRP A 56 20.16 4.24 27.97
CA TRP A 56 20.74 2.94 28.29
C TRP A 56 22.11 2.75 27.59
N PRO A 57 23.15 2.24 28.29
CA PRO A 57 24.43 1.92 27.66
C PRO A 57 24.31 0.92 26.49
N GLU A 58 23.31 0.05 26.50
CA GLU A 58 23.00 -0.93 25.47
C GLU A 58 22.12 -0.36 24.32
N HIS A 59 21.83 0.95 24.32
CA HIS A 59 20.98 1.58 23.31
C HIS A 59 21.46 1.35 21.88
N VAL A 60 22.78 1.41 21.65
CA VAL A 60 23.40 1.16 20.34
C VAL A 60 23.08 -0.26 19.83
N GLN A 61 22.94 -1.23 20.73
CA GLN A 61 22.65 -2.61 20.38
C GLN A 61 21.16 -2.81 20.08
N LEU A 62 20.28 -2.18 20.85
CA LEU A 62 18.84 -2.15 20.56
C LEU A 62 18.56 -1.45 19.22
N LEU A 63 19.30 -0.39 18.91
CA LEU A 63 19.25 0.29 17.62
C LEU A 63 19.79 -0.59 16.49
N SER A 64 20.92 -1.30 16.70
CA SER A 64 21.44 -2.26 15.72
C SER A 64 20.47 -3.41 15.44
N LEU A 65 19.67 -3.81 16.46
CA LEU A 65 18.63 -4.82 16.31
C LEU A 65 17.49 -4.28 15.45
N LEU A 66 17.02 -3.04 15.67
CA LEU A 66 16.03 -2.39 14.80
C LEU A 66 16.42 -2.44 13.32
N HIS A 67 17.71 -2.23 13.02
CA HIS A 67 18.23 -2.22 11.65
C HIS A 67 18.39 -3.63 11.03
N ARG A 68 18.31 -4.69 11.84
CA ARG A 68 18.45 -6.09 11.39
C ARG A 68 17.14 -6.87 11.46
N SER A 69 16.19 -6.43 12.28
CA SER A 69 14.87 -7.05 12.45
C SER A 69 13.96 -6.76 11.26
N ASP A 70 13.06 -7.70 10.97
CA ASP A 70 12.02 -7.50 9.96
C ASP A 70 11.04 -6.39 10.40
N PRO A 71 10.55 -5.53 9.49
CA PRO A 71 9.60 -4.46 9.81
C PRO A 71 8.36 -4.91 10.60
N GLY A 72 7.91 -6.16 10.45
CA GLY A 72 6.78 -6.73 11.18
C GLY A 72 7.12 -7.22 12.59
N SER A 73 8.35 -7.65 12.84
CA SER A 73 8.81 -8.23 14.13
C SER A 73 9.63 -7.28 15.00
N ALA A 74 10.09 -6.16 14.45
CA ALA A 74 10.99 -5.20 15.09
C ALA A 74 10.62 -4.81 16.53
N TYR A 75 9.35 -4.47 16.79
CA TYR A 75 8.87 -4.13 18.13
C TYR A 75 9.03 -5.29 19.12
N ASN A 76 8.66 -6.50 18.71
CA ASN A 76 8.71 -7.67 19.58
C ASN A 76 10.16 -8.06 19.88
N GLU A 77 11.05 -8.01 18.89
CA GLU A 77 12.47 -8.33 19.08
C GLU A 77 13.16 -7.33 20.01
N ILE A 78 12.92 -6.03 19.83
CA ILE A 78 13.46 -4.98 20.69
C ILE A 78 12.86 -5.06 22.09
N LYS A 79 11.55 -5.31 22.21
CA LYS A 79 10.87 -5.51 23.48
C LYS A 79 11.48 -6.68 24.26
N GLN A 80 11.69 -7.82 23.62
CA GLN A 80 12.27 -9.01 24.27
C GLN A 80 13.71 -8.76 24.71
N LEU A 81 14.54 -8.13 23.86
CA LEU A 81 15.91 -7.79 24.25
C LEU A 81 15.95 -6.78 25.39
N ALA A 82 15.10 -5.74 25.36
CA ALA A 82 15.02 -4.74 26.42
C ALA A 82 14.59 -5.34 27.77
N ILE A 83 13.59 -6.23 27.77
CA ILE A 83 13.15 -6.98 28.96
C ILE A 83 14.27 -7.90 29.47
N THR A 84 14.98 -8.58 28.57
CA THR A 84 16.10 -9.47 28.94
C THR A 84 17.24 -8.68 29.59
N ILE A 85 17.58 -7.51 29.07
CA ILE A 85 18.59 -6.61 29.65
C ILE A 85 18.13 -6.10 31.03
N GLU A 86 16.86 -5.73 31.18
CA GLU A 86 16.29 -5.31 32.47
C GLU A 86 16.38 -6.43 33.52
N GLN A 87 16.02 -7.65 33.14
CA GLN A 87 16.09 -8.83 33.99
C GLN A 87 17.54 -9.18 34.34
N ALA A 88 18.46 -9.11 33.37
CA ALA A 88 19.88 -9.34 33.60
C ALA A 88 20.47 -8.31 34.58
N ARG A 89 20.10 -7.03 34.47
CA ARG A 89 20.49 -5.99 35.45
C ARG A 89 19.93 -6.27 36.85
N THR A 90 18.73 -6.85 36.92
CA THR A 90 18.08 -7.19 38.19
C THR A 90 18.73 -8.42 38.85
N VAL A 91 19.13 -9.42 38.06
CA VAL A 91 19.69 -10.70 38.53
C VAL A 91 21.20 -10.60 38.79
N TYR A 92 21.95 -9.87 37.97
CA TYR A 92 23.42 -9.79 38.04
C TYR A 92 23.95 -8.41 38.45
N GLY A 93 23.08 -7.43 38.70
CA GLY A 93 23.47 -6.09 39.11
C GLY A 93 24.04 -6.04 40.53
N THR A 94 25.34 -6.27 40.67
CA THR A 94 26.10 -5.77 41.81
C THR A 94 26.33 -4.26 41.65
N GLY A 95 25.54 -3.47 42.38
CA GLY A 95 25.88 -2.13 42.88
C GLY A 95 26.49 -1.11 41.91
N ARG A 96 25.64 -0.22 41.36
CA ARG A 96 25.99 1.19 41.14
C ARG A 96 24.95 2.08 41.82
N LYS A 97 25.13 2.32 43.12
CA LYS A 97 24.67 3.55 43.74
C LYS A 97 25.45 4.68 43.07
N SER A 98 24.80 5.53 42.28
CA SER A 98 25.42 6.79 41.88
C SER A 98 25.59 7.66 43.12
N MET A 99 26.75 8.31 43.20
CA MET A 99 27.07 9.35 44.17
C MET A 99 26.02 10.46 44.09
N VAL A 100 25.07 10.45 45.02
CA VAL A 100 24.36 11.67 45.42
C VAL A 100 25.34 12.47 46.25
N THR A 101 25.72 13.63 45.72
CA THR A 101 26.43 14.69 46.42
C THR A 101 25.77 14.93 47.78
N GLY A 102 26.57 14.79 48.83
CA GLY A 102 26.10 14.82 50.20
C GLY A 102 25.64 16.20 50.60
N THR A 103 24.32 16.39 50.74
CA THR A 103 23.75 17.34 51.71
C THR A 103 22.27 17.12 52.06
N GLU A 104 21.63 16.00 51.68
CA GLU A 104 20.18 15.82 51.89
C GLU A 104 19.76 14.63 52.76
N TRP A 105 20.68 13.75 53.19
CA TRP A 105 20.33 12.64 54.08
C TRP A 105 20.32 13.03 55.57
N LYS A 106 21.08 14.06 55.97
CA LYS A 106 21.10 14.57 57.35
C LYS A 106 19.79 15.24 57.79
N LYS A 107 18.93 15.65 56.85
CA LYS A 107 17.61 16.24 57.17
C LYS A 107 16.47 15.22 57.30
N ARG A 108 16.63 14.01 56.74
CA ARG A 108 15.60 12.94 56.85
C ARG A 108 15.82 11.99 58.03
N ALA A 109 17.04 11.90 58.57
CA ALA A 109 17.36 11.06 59.72
C ALA A 109 17.01 11.66 61.09
N GLN A 110 16.67 12.96 61.17
CA GLN A 110 16.29 13.63 62.42
C GLN A 110 14.79 13.57 62.75
N ALA A 111 13.94 13.10 61.83
CA ALA A 111 12.49 13.02 62.06
C ALA A 111 11.98 11.63 62.47
N TYR A 112 12.84 10.61 62.53
CA TYR A 112 12.42 9.22 62.78
C TYR A 112 13.04 8.57 64.03
N ASN A 113 13.91 9.26 64.77
CA ASN A 113 14.59 8.71 65.96
C ASN A 113 14.42 9.54 67.24
N SER A 114 13.53 10.55 67.27
CA SER A 114 13.04 11.08 68.54
C SER A 114 11.74 10.36 68.92
N HIS A 115 11.81 9.61 70.02
CA HIS A 115 10.72 8.94 70.72
C HIS A 115 10.46 7.47 70.35
N ARG A 116 11.45 6.64 70.65
CA ARG A 116 11.19 5.36 71.30
C ARG A 116 12.23 5.10 72.38
N GLU A 117 11.91 5.48 73.62
CA GLU A 117 12.20 4.65 74.80
C GLU A 117 11.40 5.13 76.02
N SER A 118 10.92 4.14 76.79
CA SER A 118 10.02 4.17 77.96
C SER A 118 8.54 4.48 77.65
N ASP A 119 7.52 3.75 78.12
CA ASP A 119 7.50 2.71 79.14
C ASP A 119 6.23 1.82 79.02
N ARG A 120 6.42 0.53 79.31
CA ARG A 120 5.56 -0.52 79.92
C ARG A 120 4.01 -0.61 79.78
N TYR A 121 3.62 -1.86 79.47
CA TYR A 121 2.58 -2.73 80.08
C TYR A 121 1.13 -2.79 79.50
N ARG A 122 0.55 -3.98 79.68
CA ARG A 122 -0.64 -4.62 79.06
C ARG A 122 -1.88 -4.57 80.01
N PRO A 123 -3.06 -5.13 79.66
CA PRO A 123 -4.41 -4.51 79.59
C PRO A 123 -5.30 -5.00 80.79
N PRO A 124 -6.64 -5.23 80.71
CA PRO A 124 -7.80 -4.66 80.00
C PRO A 124 -8.95 -4.24 80.97
N ASN A 125 -10.07 -3.66 80.47
CA ASN A 125 -11.48 -3.96 80.86
C ASN A 125 -12.50 -2.83 80.58
N THR A 126 -13.55 -3.18 79.81
CA THR A 126 -15.01 -2.97 80.03
C THR A 126 -15.52 -1.59 80.48
N VAL A 127 -16.62 -1.01 79.95
CA VAL A 127 -18.03 -1.36 80.24
C VAL A 127 -18.94 -0.41 79.40
N GLU A 128 -19.99 -1.00 78.81
CA GLU A 128 -21.39 -0.56 78.55
C GLU A 128 -21.82 0.87 78.08
N HIS A 129 -22.80 0.84 77.15
CA HIS A 129 -24.07 1.61 77.04
C HIS A 129 -24.05 3.15 77.17
N GLN A 130 -24.79 3.99 76.42
CA GLN A 130 -26.10 3.93 75.77
C GLN A 130 -26.23 5.19 74.86
N ILE A 131 -26.76 5.09 73.63
CA ILE A 131 -28.05 5.63 73.13
C ILE A 131 -28.21 7.17 73.27
N GLY A 132 -28.63 7.97 72.29
CA GLY A 132 -29.30 7.80 70.98
C GLY A 132 -29.47 9.21 70.38
N TYR A 133 -29.69 9.43 69.08
CA TYR A 133 -30.90 9.27 68.26
C TYR A 133 -30.47 9.83 66.87
N THR A 134 -30.72 9.29 65.67
CA THR A 134 -31.94 8.77 65.02
C THR A 134 -31.61 7.87 63.81
N ASP A 135 -32.30 6.73 63.72
CA ASP A 135 -32.99 6.08 62.58
C ASP A 135 -32.83 6.63 61.13
N LYS A 136 -32.89 5.85 60.03
CA LYS A 136 -32.87 4.41 59.71
C LYS A 136 -32.88 4.30 58.16
N LYS A 137 -32.15 3.30 57.63
CA LYS A 137 -32.30 2.53 56.37
C LYS A 137 -33.19 3.05 55.22
N LYS A 138 -32.65 2.96 53.99
CA LYS A 138 -33.18 2.18 52.84
C LYS A 138 -32.35 2.52 51.58
N ASP A 139 -31.61 1.55 51.04
CA ASP A 139 -31.92 0.84 49.79
C ASP A 139 -31.11 1.42 48.61
N ASP A 140 -30.10 0.66 48.16
CA ASP A 140 -29.83 0.54 46.71
C ASP A 140 -29.25 -0.85 46.38
N VAL A 141 -29.95 -1.85 46.92
CA VAL A 141 -29.85 -3.28 46.54
C VAL A 141 -30.60 -3.52 45.21
N GLU A 142 -31.19 -2.49 44.61
CA GLU A 142 -32.02 -2.56 43.40
C GLU A 142 -31.25 -2.55 42.07
N THR A 143 -29.94 -2.26 42.04
CA THR A 143 -29.20 -2.12 40.76
C THR A 143 -28.41 -3.36 40.31
N ARG A 144 -28.39 -4.46 41.08
CA ARG A 144 -27.62 -5.68 40.72
C ARG A 144 -28.53 -6.85 40.35
N LYS A 145 -28.33 -7.42 39.16
CA LYS A 145 -29.00 -8.65 38.69
C LYS A 145 -28.33 -9.91 39.25
N CYS A 146 -29.13 -10.88 39.67
CA CYS A 146 -28.69 -12.22 40.04
C CYS A 146 -28.26 -13.01 38.79
N PHE A 147 -27.05 -13.60 38.77
CA PHE A 147 -26.57 -14.41 37.63
C PHE A 147 -27.31 -15.73 37.42
N ASN A 148 -28.10 -16.21 38.41
CA ASN A 148 -28.82 -17.48 38.30
C ASN A 148 -30.24 -17.32 37.74
N CYS A 149 -30.93 -16.21 38.04
CA CYS A 149 -32.33 -15.99 37.62
C CYS A 149 -32.57 -14.63 36.93
N SER A 150 -31.53 -13.82 36.78
CA SER A 150 -31.56 -12.50 36.14
C SER A 150 -32.49 -11.46 36.77
N LYS A 151 -33.05 -11.72 37.97
CA LYS A 151 -33.87 -10.78 38.75
C LYS A 151 -33.00 -9.89 39.66
N PHE A 152 -33.47 -8.67 39.91
CA PHE A 152 -32.82 -7.71 40.79
C PHE A 152 -33.07 -8.02 42.27
N GLY A 153 -32.22 -7.50 43.16
CA GLY A 153 -32.44 -7.55 44.61
C GLY A 153 -31.74 -8.66 45.39
N HIS A 154 -30.98 -9.56 44.73
CA HIS A 154 -30.16 -10.58 45.40
C HIS A 154 -28.99 -11.08 44.53
N ILE A 155 -27.98 -11.70 45.15
CA ILE A 155 -26.83 -12.33 44.46
C ILE A 155 -27.03 -13.85 44.31
N ALA A 156 -26.31 -14.47 43.37
CA ALA A 156 -26.49 -15.88 42.99
C ALA A 156 -26.42 -16.89 44.14
N ARG A 157 -25.70 -16.58 45.23
CA ARG A 157 -25.62 -17.41 46.44
C ARG A 157 -26.93 -17.50 47.24
N ASN A 158 -27.81 -16.49 47.13
CA ASN A 158 -29.05 -16.38 47.92
C ASN A 158 -30.30 -16.49 47.03
N CYS A 159 -30.20 -17.16 45.87
CA CYS A 159 -31.33 -17.31 44.95
C CYS A 159 -32.37 -18.30 45.52
N PRO A 160 -33.64 -17.89 45.66
CA PRO A 160 -34.69 -18.74 46.23
C PRO A 160 -35.10 -19.91 45.32
N LEU A 161 -34.64 -19.95 44.06
CA LEU A 161 -34.96 -21.03 43.11
C LEU A 161 -34.15 -22.32 43.31
N GLY A 162 -33.24 -22.37 44.30
CA GLY A 162 -32.39 -23.55 44.55
C GLY A 162 -31.46 -23.86 43.38
N ARG A 163 -30.49 -24.76 43.58
CA ARG A 163 -29.70 -25.29 42.45
C ARG A 163 -30.57 -26.26 41.64
N PRO A 164 -30.74 -26.09 40.32
CA PRO A 164 -31.13 -27.20 39.46
C PRO A 164 -29.92 -28.12 39.30
N VAL A 165 -29.99 -29.29 39.94
CA VAL A 165 -29.35 -30.53 39.47
C VAL A 165 -30.16 -31.05 38.28
N VAL A 166 -29.51 -31.73 37.32
CA VAL A 166 -30.02 -32.74 36.33
C VAL A 166 -29.20 -32.60 35.03
N ASN A 167 -28.56 -33.61 34.42
CA ASN A 167 -28.48 -35.04 34.74
C ASN A 167 -27.29 -35.73 34.04
N ASN A 168 -26.82 -36.79 34.69
CA ASN A 168 -26.19 -38.00 34.16
C ASN A 168 -24.74 -37.94 33.68
N ILE A 169 -23.83 -38.01 34.66
CA ILE A 169 -22.75 -39.00 34.62
C ILE A 169 -23.35 -40.31 35.16
N VAL A 170 -23.45 -41.34 34.31
CA VAL A 170 -23.31 -42.72 34.78
C VAL A 170 -21.84 -43.05 34.63
N GLU A 171 -21.18 -43.20 35.78
CA GLU A 171 -19.86 -43.78 35.90
C GLU A 171 -19.89 -45.24 35.42
N ASN A 172 -18.80 -45.70 34.82
CA ASN A 172 -18.12 -46.85 35.41
C ASN A 172 -16.63 -46.86 35.06
N ARG A 173 -15.84 -46.70 36.13
CA ARG A 173 -14.43 -47.05 36.23
C ARG A 173 -14.28 -48.58 36.33
N ALA A 174 -13.03 -49.02 36.10
CA ALA A 174 -12.44 -50.35 36.35
C ALA A 174 -12.61 -51.36 35.20
N LYS A 175 -11.60 -52.10 34.73
CA LYS A 175 -10.30 -52.45 35.31
C LYS A 175 -9.41 -53.08 34.22
N THR A 176 -8.12 -52.71 34.26
CA THR A 176 -6.93 -53.55 34.01
C THR A 176 -6.67 -54.23 32.65
N LYS A 177 -5.47 -53.87 32.15
CA LYS A 177 -4.40 -54.69 31.56
C LYS A 177 -4.27 -54.76 30.04
N ASP A 178 -3.00 -54.61 29.68
CA ASP A 178 -2.29 -55.04 28.47
C ASP A 178 -2.20 -54.11 27.25
N ASN A 179 -1.02 -53.46 27.22
CA ASN A 179 0.00 -53.57 26.17
C ASN A 179 -0.20 -52.83 24.84
N ARG A 180 0.69 -51.85 24.65
CA ARG A 180 1.40 -51.53 23.39
C ARG A 180 0.59 -51.71 22.11
N LYS A 181 -0.12 -50.66 21.68
CA LYS A 181 -0.40 -50.47 20.25
C LYS A 181 -0.16 -49.00 19.90
N GLY A 182 0.76 -48.77 18.96
CA GLY A 182 1.03 -47.45 18.39
C GLY A 182 -0.23 -46.89 17.72
N ALA A 183 -0.34 -45.56 17.67
CA ALA A 183 -1.45 -44.88 17.01
C ALA A 183 -1.49 -45.31 15.53
N ARG A 184 -2.60 -45.90 15.07
CA ARG A 184 -2.82 -46.27 13.67
C ARG A 184 -3.55 -45.16 12.92
N ILE A 185 -3.18 -44.93 11.67
CA ILE A 185 -3.80 -43.87 10.85
C ILE A 185 -5.21 -44.28 10.44
N SER A 186 -5.48 -45.58 10.26
CA SER A 186 -6.81 -46.10 9.99
C SER A 186 -7.83 -45.78 11.10
N ASP A 187 -7.40 -45.65 12.36
CA ASP A 187 -8.27 -45.27 13.48
C ASP A 187 -8.69 -43.78 13.40
N LEU A 188 -7.78 -42.89 12.95
CA LEU A 188 -8.08 -41.48 12.68
C LEU A 188 -9.04 -41.32 11.50
N VAL A 189 -8.83 -42.08 10.42
CA VAL A 189 -9.72 -42.08 9.25
C VAL A 189 -11.12 -42.57 9.62
N ARG A 190 -11.23 -43.65 10.42
CA ARG A 190 -12.52 -44.18 10.91
C ARG A 190 -13.28 -43.21 11.80
N GLN A 191 -12.60 -42.54 12.75
CA GLN A 191 -13.21 -41.50 13.59
C GLN A 191 -13.80 -40.36 12.75
N THR A 192 -13.12 -39.97 11.67
CA THR A 192 -13.54 -38.87 10.80
C THR A 192 -14.75 -39.25 9.92
N ARG A 193 -14.82 -40.50 9.45
CA ARG A 193 -15.99 -41.02 8.71
C ARG A 193 -17.25 -41.13 9.58
N ALA A 194 -17.10 -41.48 10.86
CA ALA A 194 -18.20 -41.53 11.81
C ALA A 194 -18.84 -40.15 12.10
N MET A 195 -18.17 -39.04 11.74
CA MET A 195 -18.67 -37.67 11.89
C MET A 195 -19.51 -37.17 10.68
N GLY A 196 -19.90 -38.05 9.74
CA GLY A 196 -20.91 -37.72 8.70
C GLY A 196 -20.40 -36.91 7.50
N MET A 197 -19.11 -37.05 7.14
CA MET A 197 -18.47 -36.23 6.10
C MET A 197 -18.56 -36.87 4.69
N VAL A 198 -19.37 -36.29 3.80
CA VAL A 198 -19.45 -36.63 2.36
C VAL A 198 -18.43 -35.79 1.54
N VAL A 199 -17.85 -36.40 0.50
CA VAL A 199 -16.85 -35.83 -0.43
C VAL A 199 -17.55 -35.21 -1.65
N GLU A 200 -17.35 -33.92 -1.89
CA GLU A 200 -17.86 -33.22 -3.08
C GLU A 200 -16.73 -32.87 -4.06
N LYS A 201 -17.02 -32.91 -5.37
CA LYS A 201 -16.10 -32.48 -6.44
C LYS A 201 -16.14 -30.95 -6.59
N GLY A 202 -15.04 -30.28 -6.22
CA GLY A 202 -14.95 -28.82 -6.18
C GLY A 202 -15.00 -28.12 -7.55
N SER A 203 -15.71 -26.99 -7.60
CA SER A 203 -15.84 -26.07 -8.73
C SER A 203 -14.92 -24.83 -8.62
N ALA A 204 -14.87 -24.12 -9.75
CA ALA A 204 -14.03 -23.00 -10.19
C ALA A 204 -13.55 -21.88 -9.23
N THR A 205 -12.42 -21.30 -9.65
CA THR A 205 -11.58 -20.24 -9.09
C THR A 205 -12.14 -18.82 -9.21
N THR A 206 -11.86 -17.97 -8.21
CA THR A 206 -12.10 -16.51 -8.20
C THR A 206 -10.81 -15.71 -8.50
N ASN A 207 -10.92 -14.69 -9.35
CA ASN A 207 -9.83 -13.83 -9.87
C ASN A 207 -9.30 -12.74 -8.89
N LEU A 208 -9.26 -13.00 -7.58
CA LEU A 208 -8.77 -12.03 -6.58
C LEU A 208 -7.40 -12.41 -5.98
N VAL A 209 -6.82 -13.55 -6.38
CA VAL A 209 -5.56 -14.08 -5.85
C VAL A 209 -4.67 -14.47 -7.03
N GLY A 210 -3.35 -14.21 -6.93
CA GLY A 210 -2.38 -14.60 -7.94
C GLY A 210 -2.41 -16.09 -8.28
N LYS A 211 -1.83 -16.49 -9.42
CA LYS A 211 -1.80 -17.91 -9.84
C LYS A 211 -1.19 -18.77 -8.73
N LYS A 212 -1.93 -19.74 -8.21
CA LYS A 212 -1.42 -20.74 -7.24
C LYS A 212 -0.23 -21.47 -7.88
N SER A 213 0.94 -21.44 -7.25
CA SER A 213 2.09 -22.26 -7.64
C SER A 213 1.82 -23.71 -7.27
N THR A 214 1.21 -24.46 -8.18
CA THR A 214 0.88 -25.88 -7.95
C THR A 214 1.74 -26.80 -8.81
N ALA A 215 2.19 -27.91 -8.25
CA ALA A 215 2.87 -28.99 -8.95
C ALA A 215 2.09 -30.30 -8.81
N TRP A 216 2.31 -31.23 -9.75
CA TRP A 216 1.82 -32.60 -9.62
C TRP A 216 2.86 -33.44 -8.88
N VAL A 217 2.40 -34.16 -7.87
CA VAL A 217 3.23 -35.07 -7.08
C VAL A 217 2.61 -36.45 -7.03
N ASN A 218 3.45 -37.47 -7.05
CA ASN A 218 3.06 -38.84 -6.81
C ASN A 218 3.30 -39.15 -5.34
N MET A 219 2.24 -39.53 -4.63
CA MET A 219 2.28 -39.95 -3.22
C MET A 219 1.10 -40.89 -2.96
N LEU A 220 1.23 -41.83 -2.02
CA LEU A 220 0.17 -42.79 -1.67
C LEU A 220 -0.38 -43.58 -2.88
N ASN A 221 0.48 -43.89 -3.86
CA ASN A 221 0.14 -44.51 -5.15
C ASN A 221 -0.88 -43.72 -6.00
N GLU A 222 -1.05 -42.43 -5.76
CA GLU A 222 -1.90 -41.54 -6.54
C GLU A 222 -1.16 -40.29 -7.02
N ARG A 223 -1.65 -39.71 -8.11
CA ARG A 223 -1.20 -38.40 -8.60
C ARG A 223 -2.04 -37.31 -7.93
N VAL A 224 -1.41 -36.49 -7.11
CA VAL A 224 -2.04 -35.46 -6.27
C VAL A 224 -1.53 -34.08 -6.66
N ARG A 225 -2.40 -33.06 -6.59
CA ARG A 225 -2.00 -31.67 -6.82
C ARG A 225 -1.46 -31.10 -5.51
N ALA A 226 -0.20 -30.67 -5.52
CA ALA A 226 0.44 -30.03 -4.38
C ALA A 226 0.57 -28.52 -4.61
N LEU A 227 0.22 -27.72 -3.60
CA LEU A 227 0.55 -26.31 -3.52
C LEU A 227 1.97 -26.17 -2.97
N ILE A 228 2.84 -25.51 -3.72
CA ILE A 228 4.20 -25.19 -3.28
C ILE A 228 4.14 -23.83 -2.58
N ASP A 229 4.43 -23.84 -1.28
CA ASP A 229 4.40 -22.64 -0.44
C ASP A 229 5.77 -22.40 0.19
N THR A 230 6.48 -21.39 -0.32
CA THR A 230 7.78 -20.98 0.23
C THR A 230 7.66 -20.20 1.54
N GLY A 231 6.46 -19.75 1.90
CA GLY A 231 6.17 -19.05 3.16
C GLY A 231 5.81 -19.98 4.32
N SER A 232 5.49 -21.24 4.03
CA SER A 232 5.23 -22.25 5.06
C SER A 232 6.49 -23.04 5.38
N MET A 233 6.83 -23.14 6.67
CA MET A 233 7.93 -24.00 7.14
C MET A 233 7.52 -25.47 7.29
N ILE A 234 6.23 -25.76 7.14
CA ILE A 234 5.67 -27.10 7.34
C ILE A 234 4.89 -27.58 6.12
N SER A 235 4.77 -28.90 5.99
CA SER A 235 3.92 -29.52 4.98
C SER A 235 2.63 -30.05 5.63
N ILE A 236 1.50 -29.90 4.96
CA ILE A 236 0.17 -30.27 5.48
C ILE A 236 -0.54 -31.21 4.51
N VAL A 237 -1.02 -32.34 5.04
CA VAL A 237 -1.83 -33.31 4.31
C VAL A 237 -3.26 -33.33 4.87
N PRO A 238 -4.31 -33.16 4.04
CA PRO A 238 -5.69 -33.32 4.49
C PRO A 238 -6.02 -34.78 4.81
N ILE A 239 -6.76 -35.04 5.90
CA ILE A 239 -7.23 -36.38 6.25
C ILE A 239 -8.11 -37.00 5.16
N GLY A 240 -8.83 -36.17 4.40
CA GLY A 240 -9.63 -36.60 3.26
C GLY A 240 -8.82 -37.31 2.16
N LEU A 241 -7.55 -36.94 1.97
CA LEU A 241 -6.66 -37.58 1.02
C LEU A 241 -6.24 -38.98 1.50
N LEU A 242 -5.89 -39.11 2.79
CA LEU A 242 -5.54 -40.40 3.40
C LEU A 242 -6.73 -41.37 3.38
N ALA A 243 -7.94 -40.86 3.65
CA ALA A 243 -9.16 -41.66 3.55
C ALA A 243 -9.41 -42.16 2.12
N ARG A 244 -9.20 -41.32 1.11
CA ARG A 244 -9.34 -41.70 -0.30
C ARG A 244 -8.32 -42.75 -0.72
N ALA A 245 -7.05 -42.58 -0.32
CA ALA A 245 -6.02 -43.56 -0.59
C ALA A 245 -6.38 -44.94 0.02
N GLN A 246 -6.92 -44.95 1.25
CA GLN A 246 -7.41 -46.18 1.87
C GLN A 246 -8.57 -46.82 1.08
N ASP A 247 -9.53 -46.02 0.61
CA ASP A 247 -10.65 -46.52 -0.21
C ASP A 247 -10.18 -47.08 -1.56
N ASN A 248 -9.11 -46.53 -2.11
CA ASN A 248 -8.48 -46.97 -3.35
C ASN A 248 -7.46 -48.11 -3.15
N GLY A 249 -7.42 -48.71 -1.95
CA GLY A 249 -6.66 -49.92 -1.65
C GLY A 249 -5.22 -49.71 -1.15
N PHE A 250 -4.82 -48.47 -0.82
CA PHE A 250 -3.52 -48.19 -0.21
C PHE A 250 -3.53 -48.52 1.29
N ASP A 251 -2.52 -49.26 1.78
CA ASP A 251 -2.39 -49.56 3.20
C ASP A 251 -1.84 -48.35 3.98
N VAL A 252 -2.75 -47.50 4.46
CA VAL A 252 -2.41 -46.29 5.23
C VAL A 252 -1.74 -46.58 6.57
N ASP A 253 -1.85 -47.80 7.10
CA ASP A 253 -1.21 -48.19 8.37
C ASP A 253 0.28 -48.57 8.17
N SER A 254 0.74 -48.66 6.92
CA SER A 254 2.16 -48.82 6.58
C SER A 254 2.98 -47.52 6.71
N LEU A 255 2.32 -46.36 6.85
CA LEU A 255 2.98 -45.06 6.94
C LEU A 255 3.58 -44.82 8.34
N THR A 256 4.73 -44.16 8.38
CA THR A 256 5.43 -43.85 9.64
C THR A 256 4.71 -42.72 10.40
N VAL A 257 4.13 -43.05 11.55
CA VAL A 257 3.43 -42.07 12.41
C VAL A 257 4.42 -41.29 13.26
N ILE A 258 4.30 -39.97 13.23
CA ILE A 258 5.08 -39.07 14.09
C ILE A 258 4.32 -38.89 15.41
N ASP A 259 4.98 -39.15 16.54
CA ASP A 259 4.33 -39.06 17.86
C ASP A 259 3.82 -37.63 18.11
N ARG A 260 2.61 -37.53 18.63
CA ARG A 260 1.96 -36.26 18.94
C ARG A 260 2.73 -35.43 19.98
N LYS A 261 3.56 -36.08 20.79
CA LYS A 261 4.43 -35.41 21.78
C LYS A 261 5.64 -34.72 21.16
N THR A 262 6.05 -35.12 19.96
CA THR A 262 7.19 -34.53 19.24
C THR A 262 6.77 -33.46 18.24
N LEU A 263 5.46 -33.27 18.05
CA LEU A 263 4.92 -32.23 17.17
C LEU A 263 4.98 -30.88 17.88
N GLU A 264 5.63 -29.92 17.23
CA GLU A 264 5.65 -28.55 17.68
C GLU A 264 4.29 -27.88 17.38
N PRO A 265 3.80 -26.98 18.26
CA PRO A 265 2.60 -26.21 17.98
C PRO A 265 2.87 -25.27 16.79
N VAL A 266 1.99 -25.32 15.80
CA VAL A 266 2.09 -24.54 14.57
C VAL A 266 1.11 -23.38 14.66
N TYR A 267 1.53 -22.20 14.22
CA TYR A 267 0.71 -20.99 14.24
C TYR A 267 0.51 -20.45 12.82
N ASP A 268 -0.68 -19.91 12.54
CA ASP A 268 -0.94 -19.19 11.30
C ASP A 268 -0.25 -17.81 11.29
N ALA A 269 -0.29 -17.10 10.15
CA ALA A 269 0.29 -15.76 10.01
C ALA A 269 -0.35 -14.69 10.94
N SER A 270 -1.51 -15.00 11.53
CA SER A 270 -2.20 -14.16 12.53
C SER A 270 -1.90 -14.61 13.97
N ASN A 271 -0.98 -15.55 14.16
CA ASN A 271 -0.52 -16.12 15.42
C ASN A 271 -1.59 -16.93 16.18
N ASN A 272 -2.56 -17.52 15.47
CA ASN A 272 -3.50 -18.49 16.06
C ASN A 272 -2.92 -19.91 15.96
N GLU A 273 -3.05 -20.70 17.02
CA GLU A 273 -2.59 -22.09 17.02
C GLU A 273 -3.47 -22.94 16.09
N MET A 274 -2.83 -23.58 15.11
CA MET A 274 -3.49 -24.49 14.17
C MET A 274 -3.65 -25.88 14.79
N GLN A 275 -4.86 -26.41 14.76
CA GLN A 275 -5.14 -27.73 15.32
C GLN A 275 -4.98 -28.85 14.29
N PHE A 276 -3.93 -29.66 14.46
CA PHE A 276 -3.69 -30.86 13.66
C PHE A 276 -4.10 -32.14 14.39
N LEU A 277 -4.47 -33.17 13.63
CA LEU A 277 -4.85 -34.48 14.16
C LEU A 277 -3.63 -35.30 14.60
N GLY A 278 -2.49 -35.10 13.95
CA GLY A 278 -1.24 -35.81 14.18
C GLY A 278 -0.22 -35.50 13.07
N GLY A 279 0.87 -36.24 13.04
CA GLY A 279 1.90 -36.13 12.02
C GLY A 279 2.19 -37.48 11.36
N VAL A 280 2.52 -37.48 10.09
CA VAL A 280 2.83 -38.68 9.30
C VAL A 280 3.95 -38.38 8.33
N SER A 281 4.84 -39.34 8.12
CA SER A 281 5.85 -39.29 7.08
C SER A 281 5.35 -40.01 5.83
N ILE A 282 5.42 -39.36 4.67
CA ILE A 282 4.96 -39.91 3.40
C ILE A 282 6.03 -39.68 2.34
N ALA A 283 6.37 -40.72 1.57
CA ALA A 283 7.22 -40.59 0.40
C ALA A 283 6.49 -39.81 -0.71
N VAL A 284 7.11 -38.73 -1.18
CA VAL A 284 6.58 -37.84 -2.21
C VAL A 284 7.58 -37.75 -3.35
N LYS A 285 7.08 -37.82 -4.59
CA LYS A 285 7.90 -37.63 -5.79
C LYS A 285 7.29 -36.59 -6.71
N ILE A 286 8.03 -35.50 -6.98
CA ILE A 286 7.64 -34.48 -7.96
C ILE A 286 7.94 -34.99 -9.38
N GLU A 287 7.12 -34.64 -10.38
CA GLU A 287 7.42 -34.94 -11.79
C GLU A 287 8.80 -34.38 -12.20
N GLY A 288 9.76 -35.26 -12.47
CA GLY A 288 11.14 -34.92 -12.82
C GLY A 288 12.13 -34.86 -11.64
N GLY A 289 11.68 -35.06 -10.40
CA GLY A 289 12.51 -35.03 -9.17
C GLY A 289 12.77 -36.39 -8.53
N SER A 290 13.63 -36.40 -7.50
CA SER A 290 13.87 -37.54 -6.62
C SER A 290 12.70 -37.78 -5.67
N GLU A 291 12.48 -39.04 -5.30
CA GLU A 291 11.54 -39.39 -4.24
C GLU A 291 12.15 -39.01 -2.88
N TYR A 292 11.39 -38.30 -2.05
CA TYR A 292 11.83 -37.83 -0.74
C TYR A 292 10.75 -38.06 0.31
N GLU A 293 11.16 -38.47 1.50
CA GLU A 293 10.25 -38.71 2.62
C GLU A 293 9.92 -37.40 3.32
N VAL A 294 8.66 -36.98 3.25
CA VAL A 294 8.20 -35.68 3.77
C VAL A 294 7.35 -35.90 5.02
N ALA A 295 7.70 -35.20 6.09
CA ALA A 295 6.87 -35.10 7.29
C ALA A 295 5.70 -34.12 7.07
N PHE A 296 4.48 -34.62 7.26
CA PHE A 296 3.24 -33.89 7.12
C PHE A 296 2.48 -33.77 8.44
N TYR A 297 1.91 -32.59 8.69
CA TYR A 297 0.83 -32.42 9.65
C TYR A 297 -0.51 -32.82 9.03
N ILE A 298 -1.32 -33.57 9.76
CA ILE A 298 -2.62 -34.05 9.30
C ILE A 298 -3.70 -33.02 9.65
N SER A 299 -4.25 -32.36 8.63
CA SER A 299 -5.38 -31.43 8.78
C SER A 299 -6.72 -32.16 8.79
N LYS A 300 -7.70 -31.61 9.51
CA LYS A 300 -9.10 -32.08 9.54
C LYS A 300 -9.89 -31.76 8.25
N GLU A 301 -9.32 -30.99 7.35
CA GLU A 301 -9.99 -30.49 6.15
C GLU A 301 -10.30 -31.60 5.13
N LYS A 302 -11.35 -31.36 4.32
CA LYS A 302 -11.82 -32.26 3.25
C LYS A 302 -11.06 -32.11 1.92
N GLY A 303 -10.09 -31.20 1.86
CA GLY A 303 -9.38 -30.86 0.63
C GLY A 303 -8.65 -32.05 -0.01
N HIS A 304 -8.37 -31.92 -1.30
CA HIS A 304 -7.54 -32.88 -2.06
C HIS A 304 -6.21 -32.28 -2.51
N GLU A 305 -5.92 -31.04 -2.11
CA GLU A 305 -4.66 -30.34 -2.38
C GLU A 305 -3.76 -30.51 -1.15
N VAL A 306 -2.50 -30.87 -1.38
CA VAL A 306 -1.48 -31.02 -0.32
C VAL A 306 -0.63 -29.76 -0.30
N LEU A 307 -0.24 -29.28 0.87
CA LEU A 307 0.67 -28.14 0.99
C LEU A 307 2.09 -28.66 1.24
N LEU A 308 3.03 -28.26 0.38
CA LEU A 308 4.46 -28.52 0.54
C LEU A 308 5.17 -27.24 0.98
N GLY A 309 5.62 -27.23 2.23
CA GLY A 309 6.41 -26.16 2.81
C GLY A 309 7.90 -26.36 2.57
N THR A 310 8.71 -25.40 3.01
CA THR A 310 10.18 -25.40 2.83
C THR A 310 10.87 -26.62 3.43
N ASN A 311 10.24 -27.33 4.38
CA ASN A 311 10.73 -28.60 4.91
C ASN A 311 10.81 -29.73 3.87
N ALA A 312 10.08 -29.64 2.76
CA ALA A 312 10.02 -30.66 1.72
C ALA A 312 10.71 -30.24 0.41
N LEU A 313 10.76 -28.94 0.12
CA LEU A 313 11.12 -28.42 -1.20
C LEU A 313 12.56 -28.75 -1.60
N GLU A 314 13.53 -28.57 -0.71
CA GLU A 314 14.94 -28.87 -1.00
C GLU A 314 15.17 -30.37 -1.26
N GLY A 315 14.58 -31.24 -0.44
CA GLY A 315 14.68 -32.70 -0.57
C GLY A 315 13.99 -33.26 -1.83
N LEU A 316 12.93 -32.59 -2.30
CA LEU A 316 12.23 -32.93 -3.54
C LEU A 316 12.91 -32.36 -4.80
N GLY A 317 14.09 -31.73 -4.67
CA GLY A 317 14.88 -31.19 -5.77
C GLY A 317 14.45 -29.80 -6.24
N VAL A 318 13.62 -29.07 -5.47
CA VAL A 318 13.22 -27.70 -5.77
C VAL A 318 14.28 -26.74 -5.22
N GLN A 319 15.13 -26.20 -6.10
CA GLN A 319 16.10 -25.17 -5.74
C GLN A 319 15.45 -23.78 -5.76
N ILE A 320 15.24 -23.20 -4.59
CA ILE A 320 14.79 -21.82 -4.45
C ILE A 320 16.00 -20.90 -4.69
N HIS A 321 16.15 -20.40 -5.92
CA HIS A 321 17.11 -19.36 -6.23
C HIS A 321 16.61 -18.01 -5.73
N LEU A 322 16.97 -17.68 -4.49
CA LEU A 322 17.01 -16.28 -4.07
C LEU A 322 18.25 -15.66 -4.74
N PRO A 323 18.12 -14.62 -5.57
CA PRO A 323 19.28 -13.92 -6.10
C PRO A 323 20.02 -13.29 -4.92
N ARG A 324 20.98 -14.01 -4.34
CA ARG A 324 22.00 -13.39 -3.50
C ARG A 324 22.80 -12.49 -4.42
N ALA A 325 22.87 -11.21 -4.08
CA ALA A 325 23.88 -10.33 -4.64
C ALA A 325 25.24 -11.06 -4.54
N PRO A 326 26.08 -11.00 -5.59
CA PRO A 326 27.37 -11.66 -5.54
C PRO A 326 28.12 -11.17 -4.30
N LEU A 327 28.57 -12.09 -3.46
CA LEU A 327 29.60 -11.81 -2.48
C LEU A 327 30.81 -11.36 -3.30
N PHE A 328 31.04 -10.04 -3.36
CA PHE A 328 32.27 -9.51 -3.93
C PHE A 328 33.43 -10.18 -3.18
N PRO A 329 34.39 -10.80 -3.89
CA PRO A 329 35.62 -11.19 -3.24
C PRO A 329 36.25 -9.91 -2.71
N ILE A 330 36.39 -9.81 -1.39
CA ILE A 330 37.02 -8.68 -0.71
C ILE A 330 38.43 -8.54 -1.30
N GLN A 331 38.65 -7.52 -2.13
CA GLN A 331 39.99 -7.09 -2.46
C GLN A 331 40.61 -6.57 -1.16
N ARG A 332 41.54 -7.34 -0.60
CA ARG A 332 42.33 -6.94 0.57
C ARG A 332 43.04 -5.62 0.26
N SER A 333 42.59 -4.54 0.89
CA SER A 333 43.31 -3.29 0.92
C SER A 333 44.58 -3.46 1.77
N SER A 334 45.65 -2.77 1.38
CA SER A 334 47.04 -3.02 1.77
C SER A 334 47.43 -2.65 3.22
N HIS A 335 46.47 -2.27 4.08
CA HIS A 335 46.72 -1.94 5.50
C HIS A 335 45.62 -2.54 6.39
N SER A 336 45.88 -3.74 6.91
CA SER A 336 45.03 -4.42 7.90
C SER A 336 45.94 -5.04 8.97
N GLY A 337 45.52 -4.96 10.23
CA GLY A 337 46.27 -5.52 11.36
C GLY A 337 45.37 -6.30 12.32
N LYS A 338 45.98 -7.06 13.21
CA LYS A 338 45.26 -7.97 14.12
C LYS A 338 44.69 -7.24 15.33
N VAL A 339 43.55 -7.74 15.82
CA VAL A 339 42.93 -7.32 17.08
C VAL A 339 42.88 -8.52 18.02
N THR A 340 43.55 -8.40 19.16
CA THR A 340 43.67 -9.45 20.18
C THR A 340 43.08 -9.01 21.51
N VAL A 341 42.71 -9.94 22.37
CA VAL A 341 42.16 -9.63 23.70
C VAL A 341 43.28 -9.16 24.63
N ALA A 342 43.14 -7.96 25.18
CA ALA A 342 44.12 -7.36 26.10
C ALA A 342 43.99 -7.89 27.54
N ARG A 343 42.78 -8.30 27.95
CA ARG A 343 42.54 -8.83 29.30
C ARG A 343 41.51 -9.95 29.28
N ARG A 344 41.77 -11.00 30.08
CA ARG A 344 40.84 -12.11 30.26
C ARG A 344 39.46 -11.58 30.67
N THR A 345 38.44 -11.90 29.89
CA THR A 345 37.06 -11.43 30.12
C THR A 345 36.12 -12.63 30.14
N TYR A 346 35.41 -12.81 31.25
CA TYR A 346 34.37 -13.81 31.41
C TYR A 346 33.02 -13.18 31.10
N ILE A 347 32.27 -13.79 30.18
CA ILE A 347 30.95 -13.35 29.76
C ILE A 347 29.94 -14.45 30.10
N PRO A 348 29.08 -14.24 31.10
CA PRO A 348 28.00 -15.17 31.41
C PRO A 348 27.09 -15.48 30.20
N PRO A 349 26.37 -16.62 30.20
CA PRO A 349 25.35 -16.92 29.19
C PRO A 349 24.34 -15.79 29.06
N TYR A 350 23.92 -15.47 27.83
CA TYR A 350 22.92 -14.42 27.53
C TYR A 350 23.22 -13.02 28.10
N SER A 351 24.48 -12.74 28.44
CA SER A 351 24.90 -11.46 29.00
C SER A 351 25.82 -10.68 28.05
N SER A 352 26.04 -9.41 28.36
CA SER A 352 26.99 -8.55 27.66
C SER A 352 28.16 -8.20 28.56
N ALA A 353 29.34 -8.07 27.97
CA ALA A 353 30.53 -7.55 28.63
C ALA A 353 31.34 -6.72 27.64
N VAL A 354 32.17 -5.82 28.17
CA VAL A 354 33.13 -5.06 27.37
C VAL A 354 34.47 -5.78 27.44
N VAL A 355 34.91 -6.32 26.30
CA VAL A 355 36.22 -6.95 26.14
C VAL A 355 37.23 -5.86 25.78
N GLN A 356 38.26 -5.73 26.59
CA GLN A 356 39.40 -4.87 26.27
C GLN A 356 40.27 -5.57 25.23
N ALA A 357 40.56 -4.89 24.13
CA ALA A 357 41.26 -5.45 22.99
C ALA A 357 42.46 -4.58 22.59
N ARG A 358 43.57 -5.23 22.20
CA ARG A 358 44.78 -4.59 21.69
C ARG A 358 44.82 -4.71 20.17
N CYS A 359 45.00 -3.58 19.51
CA CYS A 359 45.09 -3.47 18.05
C CYS A 359 46.55 -3.26 17.64
N ASP A 360 47.00 -4.00 16.64
CA ASP A 360 48.33 -3.89 16.05
C ASP A 360 48.41 -2.63 15.16
N ILE A 361 48.69 -1.47 15.75
CA ILE A 361 48.76 -0.14 15.10
C ILE A 361 49.94 0.63 15.69
N ASP A 362 50.64 1.44 14.87
CA ASP A 362 51.69 2.37 15.31
C ASP A 362 51.14 3.39 16.34
N GLU A 363 51.93 3.76 17.34
CA GLU A 363 51.51 4.59 18.47
C GLU A 363 50.83 5.91 18.03
N GLY A 364 49.51 5.99 18.21
CA GLY A 364 48.70 7.17 17.90
C GLY A 364 47.20 6.91 18.07
N SER A 365 46.42 7.97 18.33
CA SER A 365 44.95 7.87 18.42
C SER A 365 44.32 7.81 17.02
N ALA A 366 43.60 6.75 16.69
CA ALA A 366 42.94 6.60 15.39
C ALA A 366 41.54 5.96 15.50
N GLU A 367 40.61 6.38 14.65
CA GLU A 367 39.31 5.71 14.47
C GLU A 367 39.43 4.66 13.36
N ARG A 368 39.16 3.39 13.68
CA ARG A 368 39.28 2.27 12.74
C ARG A 368 38.04 1.38 12.78
N ILE A 369 37.75 0.70 11.68
CA ILE A 369 36.70 -0.32 11.65
C ILE A 369 37.30 -1.62 12.15
N ILE A 370 36.64 -2.27 13.09
CA ILE A 370 37.00 -3.60 13.56
C ILE A 370 35.99 -4.61 13.02
N TRP A 371 36.51 -5.63 12.33
CA TRP A 371 35.77 -6.75 11.78
C TRP A 371 35.99 -7.99 12.64
N PRO A 372 34.99 -8.43 13.42
CA PRO A 372 35.14 -9.58 14.30
C PRO A 372 35.14 -10.90 13.53
N ILE A 373 35.93 -11.87 14.00
CA ILE A 373 36.01 -13.23 13.44
C ILE A 373 35.02 -14.18 14.14
N SER A 374 34.55 -13.82 15.34
CA SER A 374 33.72 -14.68 16.17
C SER A 374 32.26 -14.20 16.27
N ASN A 375 31.33 -15.16 16.22
CA ASN A 375 29.89 -14.92 16.40
C ASN A 375 29.61 -14.38 17.81
N GLY A 376 28.93 -13.23 17.89
CA GLY A 376 28.59 -12.54 19.15
C GLY A 376 29.13 -11.11 19.26
N MET A 377 29.97 -10.69 18.30
CA MET A 377 30.48 -9.32 18.19
C MET A 377 29.95 -8.68 16.90
N ALA A 378 29.60 -7.39 16.94
CA ALA A 378 29.21 -6.64 15.76
C ALA A 378 30.42 -5.88 15.20
N ALA A 379 30.57 -5.88 13.87
CA ALA A 379 31.49 -4.95 13.22
C ALA A 379 31.08 -3.51 13.55
N GLY A 380 32.05 -2.62 13.70
CA GLY A 380 31.80 -1.23 14.05
C GLY A 380 33.05 -0.35 13.97
N VAL A 381 32.85 0.96 14.05
CA VAL A 381 33.94 1.94 14.16
C VAL A 381 34.31 2.08 15.63
N PHE A 382 35.58 1.89 15.95
CA PHE A 382 36.12 2.00 17.30
C PHE A 382 37.24 3.03 17.33
N LYS A 383 37.24 3.86 18.38
CA LYS A 383 38.36 4.74 18.69
C LYS A 383 39.43 3.93 19.41
N ILE A 384 40.64 3.92 18.85
CA ILE A 384 41.79 3.21 19.39
C ILE A 384 42.72 4.26 20.01
N GLU A 385 43.00 4.12 21.29
CA GLU A 385 43.89 4.99 22.06
C GLU A 385 44.99 4.12 22.68
N ASN A 386 46.26 4.48 22.48
CA ASN A 386 47.42 3.71 22.95
C ASN A 386 47.37 2.21 22.56
N CYS A 387 46.96 1.93 21.32
CA CYS A 387 46.80 0.58 20.78
C CYS A 387 45.75 -0.29 21.51
N GLU A 388 44.91 0.28 22.38
CA GLU A 388 43.82 -0.43 23.06
C GLU A 388 42.44 0.14 22.67
N CYS A 389 41.43 -0.74 22.65
CA CYS A 389 40.04 -0.38 22.40
C CYS A 389 39.06 -1.26 23.19
N ALA A 390 37.88 -0.72 23.48
CA ALA A 390 36.83 -1.39 24.23
C ALA A 390 35.76 -1.93 23.27
N ILE A 391 35.65 -3.26 23.15
CA ILE A 391 34.72 -3.92 22.23
C ILE A 391 33.57 -4.54 23.04
N PRO A 392 32.31 -4.13 22.84
CA PRO A 392 31.16 -4.75 23.49
C PRO A 392 30.85 -6.10 22.84
N VAL A 393 30.73 -7.13 23.66
CA VAL A 393 30.47 -8.52 23.24
C VAL A 393 29.21 -9.02 23.92
N ILE A 394 28.31 -9.64 23.16
CA ILE A 394 27.06 -10.22 23.68
C ILE A 394 27.11 -11.73 23.49
N SER A 395 26.98 -12.47 24.59
CA SER A 395 26.75 -13.92 24.50
C SER A 395 25.31 -14.17 24.09
N LYS A 396 25.10 -14.86 22.97
CA LYS A 396 23.80 -15.46 22.61
C LYS A 396 23.75 -16.97 22.95
N LYS A 397 24.81 -17.49 23.58
CA LYS A 397 24.95 -18.91 23.89
C LYS A 397 24.42 -19.19 25.29
N SER A 398 23.89 -20.40 25.48
CA SER A 398 23.50 -20.96 26.78
C SER A 398 24.69 -21.28 27.67
N GLU A 399 25.91 -21.27 27.13
CA GLU A 399 27.17 -21.49 27.83
C GLU A 399 27.97 -20.18 28.00
N PRO A 400 28.74 -20.03 29.09
CA PRO A 400 29.56 -18.85 29.32
C PRO A 400 30.71 -18.78 28.31
N MET A 401 30.98 -17.58 27.78
CA MET A 401 32.12 -17.34 26.92
C MET A 401 33.30 -16.83 27.75
N MET A 402 34.49 -17.33 27.46
CA MET A 402 35.71 -16.89 28.12
C MET A 402 36.74 -16.51 27.06
N TRP A 403 37.06 -15.22 27.02
CA TRP A 403 38.12 -14.68 26.17
C TRP A 403 39.40 -14.60 27.00
N ARG A 404 40.47 -15.24 26.52
CA ARG A 404 41.79 -15.23 27.17
C ARG A 404 42.63 -14.12 26.57
N GLU A 405 43.56 -13.61 27.36
CA GLU A 405 44.53 -12.63 26.89
C GLU A 405 45.36 -13.22 25.73
N GLY A 406 45.44 -12.49 24.62
CA GLY A 406 46.10 -12.93 23.38
C GLY A 406 45.19 -13.60 22.35
N ASP A 407 43.92 -13.91 22.66
CA ASP A 407 43.00 -14.51 21.69
C ASP A 407 42.70 -13.52 20.54
N GLU A 408 42.76 -13.99 19.29
CA GLU A 408 42.42 -13.19 18.11
C GLU A 408 40.90 -13.06 17.98
N ILE A 409 40.40 -11.83 18.02
CA ILE A 409 38.94 -11.55 17.99
C ILE A 409 38.50 -10.89 16.69
N GLY A 410 39.43 -10.31 15.93
CA GLY A 410 39.11 -9.62 14.69
C GLY A 410 40.34 -9.04 13.99
N HIS A 411 40.09 -8.36 12.87
CA HIS A 411 41.07 -7.53 12.19
C HIS A 411 40.53 -6.11 12.04
N TRP A 412 41.41 -5.11 12.03
CA TRP A 412 41.03 -3.74 11.77
C TRP A 412 41.30 -3.36 10.31
N SER A 413 40.47 -2.49 9.73
CA SER A 413 40.67 -1.92 8.39
C SER A 413 40.43 -0.41 8.35
N THR A 414 40.95 0.24 7.31
CA THR A 414 40.79 1.68 7.04
C THR A 414 39.68 1.99 6.03
N GLU A 415 38.87 1.01 5.69
CA GLU A 415 37.82 1.20 4.68
C GLU A 415 36.76 2.20 5.18
N LYS A 416 36.10 2.92 4.28
CA LYS A 416 34.96 3.76 4.67
C LYS A 416 33.79 2.84 5.01
N TRP A 417 33.23 2.98 6.21
CA TRP A 417 32.02 2.29 6.62
C TRP A 417 30.90 2.60 5.62
N ARG A 418 30.52 1.62 4.80
CA ARG A 418 29.32 1.69 3.95
C ARG A 418 28.20 0.98 4.69
N GLU A 419 27.22 1.75 5.15
CA GLU A 419 25.97 1.16 5.60
C GLU A 419 25.27 0.53 4.39
N GLY A 420 24.96 -0.76 4.46
CA GLY A 420 24.27 -1.52 3.42
C GLY A 420 22.79 -1.14 3.27
N TRP A 421 22.49 0.14 3.06
CA TRP A 421 21.16 0.61 2.67
C TRP A 421 20.94 0.59 1.15
N ASP A 422 21.98 0.35 0.36
CA ASP A 422 21.89 0.40 -1.10
C ASP A 422 21.21 -0.83 -1.74
N GLU A 423 20.79 -1.85 -0.97
CA GLU A 423 20.19 -3.08 -1.51
C GLU A 423 18.82 -3.48 -0.94
N LEU A 424 18.12 -2.58 -0.23
CA LEU A 424 16.66 -2.69 -0.14
C LEU A 424 16.08 -2.04 -1.39
N LYS A 425 15.86 -2.84 -2.45
CA LYS A 425 15.09 -2.42 -3.62
C LYS A 425 13.71 -1.94 -3.15
N PRO A 426 13.43 -0.63 -3.22
CA PRO A 426 12.08 -0.14 -3.16
C PRO A 426 11.51 -0.48 -4.54
N ALA A 427 10.74 -1.56 -4.64
CA ALA A 427 9.80 -1.66 -5.75
C ALA A 427 8.96 -0.37 -5.67
N LEU A 428 9.12 0.52 -6.67
CA LEU A 428 8.57 1.89 -6.80
C LEU A 428 9.53 3.08 -6.51
N LEU A 429 10.84 2.90 -6.64
CA LEU A 429 11.72 4.02 -6.97
C LEU A 429 12.28 3.81 -8.37
N GLU A 430 11.74 4.57 -9.33
CA GLU A 430 12.29 4.73 -10.67
C GLU A 430 13.81 4.90 -10.56
N GLU A 431 14.52 4.10 -11.35
CA GLU A 431 15.96 4.20 -11.51
C GLU A 431 16.33 5.68 -11.68
N ARG A 432 17.32 6.14 -10.90
CA ARG A 432 18.06 7.36 -11.23
C ARG A 432 18.39 7.26 -12.70
N GLY A 433 17.71 8.04 -13.54
CA GLY A 433 17.85 7.98 -14.98
C GLY A 433 19.30 8.23 -15.33
N SER A 434 20.03 7.14 -15.54
CA SER A 434 21.12 7.14 -16.49
C SER A 434 20.50 7.44 -17.83
N ILE A 435 21.16 8.28 -18.62
CA ILE A 435 20.85 8.42 -20.05
C ILE A 435 20.91 6.99 -20.59
N LEU A 436 19.73 6.41 -20.91
CA LEU A 436 19.66 5.03 -21.36
C LEU A 436 20.52 4.93 -22.62
N GLU A 437 21.36 3.89 -22.70
CA GLU A 437 22.10 3.61 -23.93
C GLU A 437 21.12 3.58 -25.12
N PRO A 438 21.51 4.07 -26.31
CA PRO A 438 20.59 4.19 -27.45
C PRO A 438 19.83 2.90 -27.80
N MET A 439 20.45 1.74 -27.60
CA MET A 439 19.81 0.43 -27.77
C MET A 439 18.82 0.10 -26.65
N ALA A 440 19.16 0.37 -25.39
CA ALA A 440 18.26 0.17 -24.25
C ALA A 440 17.03 1.09 -24.33
N ARG A 441 17.23 2.35 -24.77
CA ARG A 441 16.15 3.30 -25.05
C ARG A 441 15.20 2.79 -26.14
N LYS A 442 15.76 2.29 -27.26
CA LYS A 442 14.98 1.71 -28.37
C LYS A 442 14.13 0.52 -27.88
N GLN A 443 14.75 -0.39 -27.12
CA GLN A 443 14.05 -1.56 -26.61
C GLN A 443 12.91 -1.18 -25.66
N LYS A 444 13.14 -0.23 -24.77
CA LYS A 444 12.14 0.26 -23.81
C LYS A 444 10.97 0.98 -24.49
N LEU A 445 11.24 1.77 -25.54
CA LEU A 445 10.19 2.39 -26.35
C LEU A 445 9.27 1.34 -27.00
N LEU A 446 9.87 0.33 -27.63
CA LEU A 446 9.11 -0.75 -28.27
C LEU A 446 8.32 -1.56 -27.23
N GLU A 447 8.90 -1.82 -26.06
CA GLU A 447 8.22 -2.54 -24.98
C GLU A 447 7.01 -1.76 -24.44
N GLN A 448 7.16 -0.46 -24.17
CA GLN A 448 6.08 0.40 -23.69
C GLN A 448 4.91 0.46 -24.69
N ILE A 449 5.20 0.62 -25.98
CA ILE A 449 4.16 0.66 -27.01
C ILE A 449 3.52 -0.72 -27.20
N ALA A 450 4.30 -1.80 -27.13
CA ALA A 450 3.77 -3.17 -27.22
C ALA A 450 2.77 -3.46 -26.08
N GLN A 451 3.08 -3.04 -24.86
CA GLN A 451 2.20 -3.23 -23.70
C GLN A 451 0.84 -2.52 -23.83
N ASN A 452 0.79 -1.43 -24.60
CA ASN A 452 -0.42 -0.64 -24.82
C ASN A 452 -1.36 -1.20 -25.90
N ARG A 453 -0.88 -2.15 -26.71
CA ARG A 453 -1.67 -2.77 -27.79
C ARG A 453 -2.50 -3.94 -27.28
N SER A 454 -3.68 -4.14 -27.87
CA SER A 454 -4.53 -5.29 -27.56
C SER A 454 -3.88 -6.62 -27.89
N SER A 455 -3.13 -6.67 -29.01
CA SER A 455 -2.41 -7.86 -29.49
C SER A 455 -1.09 -8.12 -28.77
N LYS A 456 -0.56 -7.14 -28.02
CA LYS A 456 0.81 -7.12 -27.46
C LYS A 456 1.95 -7.27 -28.48
N GLU A 457 1.62 -7.37 -29.76
CA GLU A 457 2.57 -7.45 -30.88
C GLU A 457 2.52 -6.16 -31.70
N ILE A 458 3.70 -5.67 -32.10
CA ILE A 458 3.84 -4.48 -32.94
C ILE A 458 3.94 -4.91 -34.41
N PRO A 459 3.04 -4.46 -35.29
CA PRO A 459 3.17 -4.70 -36.72
C PRO A 459 4.46 -4.12 -37.29
N GLU A 460 5.06 -4.80 -38.26
CA GLU A 460 6.37 -4.42 -38.84
C GLU A 460 6.42 -2.97 -39.31
N ASP A 461 5.38 -2.51 -40.02
CA ASP A 461 5.31 -1.12 -40.53
C ASP A 461 5.38 -0.07 -39.41
N ILE A 462 4.77 -0.36 -38.25
CA ILE A 462 4.83 0.53 -37.08
C ILE A 462 6.20 0.45 -36.43
N ARG A 463 6.80 -0.74 -36.36
CA ARG A 463 8.17 -0.89 -35.85
C ARG A 463 9.14 -0.03 -36.66
N ILE A 464 9.08 -0.09 -37.98
CA ILE A 464 9.89 0.75 -38.88
C ILE A 464 9.63 2.24 -38.62
N LEU A 465 8.37 2.64 -38.49
CA LEU A 465 8.02 4.04 -38.20
C LEU A 465 8.57 4.53 -36.85
N LEU A 466 8.50 3.71 -35.81
CA LEU A 466 9.02 4.02 -34.48
C LEU A 466 10.55 4.11 -34.47
N GLU A 467 11.23 3.29 -35.29
CA GLU A 467 12.67 3.38 -35.46
C GLU A 467 13.09 4.68 -36.14
N GLU A 468 12.35 5.08 -37.17
CA GLU A 468 12.61 6.31 -37.90
C GLU A 468 12.29 7.58 -37.09
N LYS A 469 11.17 7.57 -36.35
CA LYS A 469 10.66 8.74 -35.61
C LYS A 469 10.78 8.58 -34.09
N ARG A 470 11.83 7.90 -33.63
CA ARG A 470 12.13 7.65 -32.20
C ARG A 470 12.29 8.91 -31.34
N GLU A 471 12.53 10.05 -31.97
CA GLU A 471 12.73 11.35 -31.30
C GLU A 471 11.41 11.99 -30.88
N ALA A 472 10.30 11.60 -31.53
CA ALA A 472 8.96 12.06 -31.16
C ALA A 472 8.51 11.53 -29.78
N PHE A 473 9.20 10.53 -29.21
CA PHE A 473 8.81 9.89 -27.97
C PHE A 473 9.83 10.15 -26.86
N ALA A 474 9.35 10.48 -25.66
CA ALA A 474 10.12 10.46 -24.45
C ALA A 474 9.92 9.14 -23.71
N VAL A 475 11.02 8.45 -23.41
CA VAL A 475 11.01 7.16 -22.69
C VAL A 475 11.18 7.35 -21.18
N CYS A 476 11.75 8.49 -20.77
CA CYS A 476 11.91 8.91 -19.37
C CYS A 476 11.64 10.41 -19.21
N ASP A 477 11.38 10.85 -17.97
CA ASP A 477 11.06 12.25 -17.70
C ASP A 477 12.21 13.22 -18.06
N GLN A 478 13.47 12.77 -18.04
CA GLN A 478 14.65 13.61 -18.32
C GLN A 478 14.78 13.97 -19.81
N GLU A 479 14.07 13.25 -20.68
CA GLU A 479 14.05 13.49 -22.11
C GLU A 479 13.10 14.62 -22.51
N LEU A 480 12.46 15.31 -21.57
CA LEU A 480 11.59 16.45 -21.87
C LEU A 480 12.35 17.59 -22.56
N SER A 481 11.86 18.02 -23.73
CA SER A 481 12.26 19.25 -24.41
C SER A 481 11.23 20.35 -24.20
N ALA A 482 11.68 21.60 -24.28
CA ALA A 482 10.80 22.76 -24.36
C ALA A 482 10.61 23.15 -25.83
N THR A 483 9.37 23.46 -26.22
CA THR A 483 9.07 23.99 -27.55
C THR A 483 9.58 25.43 -27.67
N SER A 484 10.02 25.80 -28.88
CA SER A 484 10.33 27.18 -29.25
C SER A 484 9.15 27.92 -29.88
N GLU A 485 8.04 27.24 -30.14
CA GLU A 485 6.93 27.77 -30.93
C GLU A 485 6.09 28.80 -30.17
N VAL A 486 5.92 28.61 -28.86
CA VAL A 486 5.04 29.45 -28.03
C VAL A 486 5.65 29.64 -26.65
N GLU A 487 5.67 30.89 -26.18
CA GLU A 487 5.84 31.21 -24.76
C GLU A 487 4.49 31.55 -24.15
N MET A 488 4.21 31.02 -22.95
CA MET A 488 2.99 31.34 -22.22
C MET A 488 3.21 32.51 -21.27
N ASP A 489 2.29 33.48 -21.33
CA ASP A 489 2.20 34.57 -20.36
C ASP A 489 1.05 34.37 -19.37
N VAL A 490 1.12 35.06 -18.23
CA VAL A 490 0.09 35.08 -17.19
C VAL A 490 -0.35 36.53 -16.97
N ASP A 491 -1.31 36.97 -17.78
CA ASP A 491 -1.84 38.34 -17.71
C ASP A 491 -2.79 38.50 -16.52
N THR A 492 -2.31 39.20 -15.49
CA THR A 492 -3.06 39.57 -14.28
C THR A 492 -3.53 41.03 -14.32
N GLY A 493 -3.34 41.75 -15.43
CA GLY A 493 -3.45 43.20 -15.50
C GLY A 493 -2.61 43.90 -14.42
N ASP A 494 -3.14 44.99 -13.87
CA ASP A 494 -2.50 45.80 -12.83
C ASP A 494 -2.70 45.25 -11.40
N HIS A 495 -3.03 43.95 -11.25
CA HIS A 495 -3.32 43.37 -9.94
C HIS A 495 -2.05 43.29 -9.08
N PRO A 496 -2.08 43.73 -7.81
CA PRO A 496 -0.92 43.66 -6.93
C PRO A 496 -0.53 42.19 -6.59
N PRO A 497 0.73 41.92 -6.23
CA PRO A 497 1.18 40.57 -5.90
C PRO A 497 0.41 39.93 -4.75
N ILE A 498 0.00 38.68 -4.94
CA ILE A 498 -0.69 37.88 -3.92
C ILE A 498 0.33 37.02 -3.18
N LYS A 499 0.40 37.17 -1.85
CA LYS A 499 1.25 36.37 -0.97
C LYS A 499 0.40 35.55 0.00
N LEU A 500 0.34 34.25 -0.23
CA LEU A 500 -0.30 33.28 0.64
C LEU A 500 0.74 32.56 1.51
N LYS A 501 0.33 32.16 2.72
CA LYS A 501 1.20 31.41 3.63
C LYS A 501 1.39 29.98 3.13
N ALA A 502 2.63 29.48 3.19
CA ALA A 502 2.93 28.08 2.92
C ALA A 502 2.16 27.16 3.87
N ARG A 503 1.64 26.05 3.34
CA ARG A 503 0.95 25.05 4.16
C ARG A 503 1.96 24.20 4.93
N PRO A 504 1.66 23.81 6.18
CA PRO A 504 2.51 22.88 6.91
C PRO A 504 2.59 21.54 6.18
N VAL A 505 3.81 21.09 5.87
CA VAL A 505 4.06 19.76 5.29
C VAL A 505 4.39 18.78 6.43
N PRO A 506 3.70 17.61 6.50
CA PRO A 506 4.01 16.56 7.47
C PRO A 506 5.49 16.17 7.45
N LEU A 507 6.09 15.96 8.63
CA LEU A 507 7.54 15.68 8.75
C LEU A 507 8.00 14.49 7.90
N ALA A 508 7.21 13.42 7.86
CA ALA A 508 7.49 12.23 7.06
C ALA A 508 7.61 12.51 5.55
N MET A 509 6.96 13.57 5.06
CA MET A 509 6.93 13.94 3.64
C MET A 509 7.96 15.00 3.29
N ARG A 510 8.68 15.58 4.26
CA ARG A 510 9.66 16.64 3.98
C ARG A 510 10.87 16.14 3.21
N ALA A 511 11.38 14.95 3.55
CA ALA A 511 12.49 14.34 2.82
C ALA A 511 12.11 14.11 1.35
N LYS A 512 10.95 13.47 1.12
CA LYS A 512 10.40 13.24 -0.23
C LYS A 512 10.14 14.55 -0.98
N LEU A 513 9.56 15.56 -0.32
CA LEU A 513 9.35 16.88 -0.92
C LEU A 513 10.68 17.52 -1.35
N LYS A 514 11.71 17.44 -0.52
CA LYS A 514 13.03 17.98 -0.83
C LYS A 514 13.66 17.27 -2.02
N GLU A 515 13.56 15.95 -2.08
CA GLU A 515 13.99 15.16 -3.24
C GLU A 515 13.24 15.56 -4.52
N MET A 516 11.90 15.68 -4.46
CA MET A 516 11.09 16.14 -5.58
C MET A 516 11.46 17.54 -6.05
N LEU A 517 11.68 18.49 -5.13
CA LEU A 517 12.08 19.85 -5.48
C LEU A 517 13.47 19.86 -6.14
N ASN A 518 14.43 19.11 -5.60
CA ASN A 518 15.77 18.98 -6.19
C ASN A 518 15.72 18.37 -7.60
N ASP A 519 14.88 17.35 -7.79
CA ASP A 519 14.64 16.74 -9.10
C ASP A 519 14.04 17.75 -10.09
N LEU A 520 12.98 18.47 -9.72
CA LEU A 520 12.37 19.50 -10.58
C LEU A 520 13.35 20.65 -10.91
N VAL A 521 14.23 21.03 -9.97
CA VAL A 521 15.29 22.03 -10.21
C VAL A 521 16.34 21.49 -11.18
N SER A 522 16.78 20.24 -11.00
CA SER A 522 17.78 19.60 -11.88
C SER A 522 17.29 19.49 -13.33
N ARG A 523 15.99 19.22 -13.52
CA ARG A 523 15.30 19.18 -14.81
C ARG A 523 15.01 20.57 -15.40
N LYS A 524 15.39 21.65 -14.72
CA LYS A 524 15.13 23.04 -15.11
C LYS A 524 13.64 23.37 -15.29
N ILE A 525 12.74 22.62 -14.64
CA ILE A 525 11.29 22.87 -14.63
C ILE A 525 10.97 24.04 -13.68
N ILE A 526 11.65 24.07 -12.54
CA ILE A 526 11.53 25.13 -11.53
C ILE A 526 12.90 25.74 -11.20
N GLU A 527 12.89 26.93 -10.62
CA GLU A 527 14.07 27.59 -10.08
C GLU A 527 13.76 28.31 -8.77
N LYS A 528 14.79 28.69 -8.01
CA LYS A 528 14.61 29.53 -6.82
C LYS A 528 14.09 30.90 -7.23
N SER A 529 13.12 31.42 -6.48
CA SER A 529 12.47 32.70 -6.77
C SER A 529 12.72 33.72 -5.68
N ALA A 530 12.73 35.00 -6.07
CA ALA A 530 12.65 36.16 -5.19
C ALA A 530 11.35 36.97 -5.43
N SER A 531 10.34 36.35 -6.05
CA SER A 531 9.09 36.98 -6.44
C SER A 531 8.31 37.54 -5.24
N ALA A 532 7.58 38.63 -5.49
CA ALA A 532 6.60 39.17 -4.55
C ALA A 532 5.34 38.28 -4.44
N TRP A 533 5.10 37.40 -5.41
CA TRP A 533 4.01 36.43 -5.42
C TRP A 533 4.40 35.17 -4.64
N ALA A 534 3.43 34.54 -3.98
CA ALA A 534 3.65 33.25 -3.33
C ALA A 534 2.35 32.47 -3.16
N PHE A 535 2.31 31.27 -3.72
CA PHE A 535 1.17 30.33 -3.60
C PHE A 535 1.54 29.08 -2.80
N PRO A 536 0.62 28.48 -2.02
CA PRO A 536 0.93 27.30 -1.23
C PRO A 536 0.89 26.03 -2.07
N ILE A 537 1.72 25.06 -1.71
CA ILE A 537 1.69 23.72 -2.30
C ILE A 537 0.70 22.78 -1.61
N VAL A 538 0.26 21.77 -2.34
CA VAL A 538 -0.53 20.61 -1.91
C VAL A 538 0.14 19.37 -2.47
N LEU A 539 0.45 18.41 -1.58
CA LEU A 539 0.96 17.10 -1.97
C LEU A 539 -0.22 16.13 -2.08
N VAL A 540 -0.32 15.45 -3.21
CA VAL A 540 -1.38 14.47 -3.50
C VAL A 540 -0.75 13.13 -3.80
N GLU A 541 -1.23 12.07 -3.17
CA GLU A 541 -0.81 10.70 -3.48
C GLU A 541 -1.50 10.23 -4.77
N LYS A 542 -0.71 9.73 -5.72
CA LYS A 542 -1.21 9.07 -6.92
C LYS A 542 -1.62 7.63 -6.58
N LYS A 543 -2.36 7.00 -7.50
CA LYS A 543 -2.80 5.59 -7.37
C LYS A 543 -1.63 4.60 -7.28
N ASP A 544 -0.48 4.96 -7.82
CA ASP A 544 0.77 4.18 -7.76
C ASP A 544 1.55 4.39 -6.45
N GLY A 545 1.04 5.20 -5.51
CA GLY A 545 1.70 5.53 -4.24
C GLY A 545 2.75 6.66 -4.34
N SER A 546 3.05 7.16 -5.54
CA SER A 546 3.95 8.30 -5.75
C SER A 546 3.27 9.62 -5.36
N LEU A 547 4.07 10.64 -5.02
CA LEU A 547 3.55 11.96 -4.66
C LEU A 547 3.54 12.88 -5.89
N ARG A 548 2.48 13.70 -6.01
CA ARG A 548 2.38 14.80 -6.97
C ARG A 548 2.40 16.13 -6.23
N LEU A 549 3.29 17.02 -6.64
CA LEU A 549 3.31 18.41 -6.19
C LEU A 549 2.30 19.22 -7.02
N CYS A 550 1.30 19.77 -6.34
CA CYS A 550 0.31 20.66 -6.93
C CYS A 550 0.43 22.04 -6.28
N VAL A 551 0.42 23.12 -7.06
CA VAL A 551 0.36 24.48 -6.52
C VAL A 551 -1.09 24.96 -6.55
N ASP A 552 -1.53 25.59 -5.47
CA ASP A 552 -2.89 26.10 -5.35
C ASP A 552 -3.00 27.51 -5.98
N TYR A 553 -3.24 27.56 -7.30
CA TYR A 553 -3.41 28.79 -8.06
C TYR A 553 -4.85 29.34 -8.05
N ARG A 554 -5.74 28.90 -7.15
CA ARG A 554 -7.14 29.35 -7.18
C ARG A 554 -7.29 30.86 -7.04
N GLU A 555 -6.49 31.50 -6.21
CA GLU A 555 -6.51 32.97 -6.07
C GLU A 555 -5.89 33.66 -7.29
N LEU A 556 -4.84 33.08 -7.89
CA LEU A 556 -4.24 33.60 -9.10
C LEU A 556 -5.23 33.54 -10.28
N ASN A 557 -5.93 32.42 -10.46
CA ASN A 557 -6.89 32.19 -11.54
C ASN A 557 -8.08 33.17 -11.52
N LYS A 558 -8.41 33.77 -10.36
CA LYS A 558 -9.44 34.82 -10.28
C LYS A 558 -8.99 36.14 -10.89
N CYS A 559 -7.69 36.40 -10.88
CA CYS A 559 -7.08 37.65 -11.35
C CYS A 559 -6.58 37.54 -12.79
N ILE A 560 -6.33 36.31 -13.27
CA ILE A 560 -5.92 36.08 -14.66
C ILE A 560 -7.05 36.46 -15.60
N ARG A 561 -6.74 37.28 -16.61
CA ARG A 561 -7.65 37.54 -17.73
C ARG A 561 -7.85 36.25 -18.52
N GLN A 562 -9.09 35.79 -18.60
CA GLN A 562 -9.41 34.52 -19.25
C GLN A 562 -9.22 34.64 -20.77
N ASP A 563 -8.60 33.62 -21.34
CA ASP A 563 -8.45 33.48 -22.79
C ASP A 563 -9.71 32.84 -23.37
N ALA A 564 -10.33 33.51 -24.35
CA ALA A 564 -11.55 33.05 -25.01
C ALA A 564 -11.28 32.16 -26.23
N TYR A 565 -10.07 31.60 -26.36
CA TYR A 565 -9.74 30.72 -27.47
C TYR A 565 -10.75 29.57 -27.61
N PRO A 566 -11.31 29.35 -28.81
CA PRO A 566 -12.37 28.36 -29.01
C PRO A 566 -11.80 26.96 -28.80
N MET A 567 -12.33 26.26 -27.80
CA MET A 567 -12.02 24.85 -27.61
C MET A 567 -12.90 24.00 -28.54
N PRO A 568 -12.34 22.98 -29.22
CA PRO A 568 -13.15 22.09 -30.02
C PRO A 568 -14.16 21.36 -29.13
N THR A 569 -15.41 21.29 -29.57
CA THR A 569 -16.41 20.50 -28.87
C THR A 569 -16.14 19.01 -29.06
N ILE A 570 -16.04 18.28 -27.95
CA ILE A 570 -15.83 16.82 -27.92
C ILE A 570 -16.82 16.11 -28.85
N ASP A 571 -18.08 16.55 -28.86
CA ASP A 571 -19.14 15.98 -29.70
C ASP A 571 -18.85 16.09 -31.20
N ALA A 572 -18.35 17.24 -31.66
CA ALA A 572 -18.01 17.45 -33.06
C ALA A 572 -16.82 16.57 -33.48
N MET A 573 -15.81 16.44 -32.61
CA MET A 573 -14.68 15.54 -32.86
C MET A 573 -15.15 14.09 -32.97
N LEU A 574 -15.98 13.66 -32.02
CA LEU A 574 -16.52 12.31 -31.97
C LEU A 574 -17.35 12.00 -33.23
N GLN A 575 -18.18 12.93 -33.71
CA GLN A 575 -18.99 12.79 -34.93
C GLN A 575 -18.18 12.67 -36.24
N SER A 576 -16.97 13.24 -36.27
CA SER A 576 -16.10 13.12 -37.46
C SER A 576 -15.37 11.77 -37.52
N MET A 577 -15.45 10.97 -36.46
CA MET A 577 -14.83 9.64 -36.41
C MET A 577 -15.71 8.53 -37.04
N ALA A 578 -16.89 8.89 -37.56
CA ALA A 578 -17.82 7.98 -38.24
C ALA A 578 -17.15 7.22 -39.39
N GLY A 579 -17.37 5.91 -39.45
CA GLY A 579 -16.92 5.07 -40.56
C GLY A 579 -15.39 4.93 -40.68
N LYS A 580 -14.64 5.34 -39.66
CA LYS A 580 -13.19 5.08 -39.55
C LYS A 580 -12.97 3.72 -38.87
N ARG A 581 -11.86 3.07 -39.18
CA ARG A 581 -11.56 1.70 -38.73
C ARG A 581 -10.30 1.61 -37.87
N TYR A 582 -9.29 2.43 -38.15
CA TYR A 582 -8.01 2.43 -37.46
C TYR A 582 -7.87 3.71 -36.66
N PHE A 583 -7.49 3.58 -35.40
CA PHE A 583 -7.40 4.65 -34.43
C PHE A 583 -6.04 4.64 -33.73
N SER A 584 -5.46 5.82 -33.53
CA SER A 584 -4.29 6.03 -32.67
C SER A 584 -4.55 7.18 -31.71
N THR A 585 -4.26 6.97 -30.43
CA THR A 585 -4.30 8.01 -29.40
C THR A 585 -2.89 8.33 -28.96
N LEU A 586 -2.48 9.59 -29.09
CA LEU A 586 -1.17 10.08 -28.71
C LEU A 586 -1.33 11.06 -27.53
N ASP A 587 -0.59 10.81 -26.45
CA ASP A 587 -0.57 11.63 -25.23
C ASP A 587 0.78 12.35 -25.15
N LEU A 588 0.76 13.67 -25.03
CA LEU A 588 1.98 14.47 -24.89
C LEU A 588 2.58 14.32 -23.49
N TYR A 589 3.90 14.15 -23.42
CA TYR A 589 4.59 13.92 -22.15
C TYR A 589 4.55 15.16 -21.27
N SER A 590 3.78 15.12 -20.18
CA SER A 590 3.64 16.26 -19.26
C SER A 590 3.40 17.57 -20.02
N GLY A 591 2.45 17.57 -20.97
CA GLY A 591 2.31 18.57 -22.05
C GLY A 591 2.64 20.01 -21.65
N TYR A 592 2.08 20.52 -20.55
CA TYR A 592 2.34 21.90 -20.10
C TYR A 592 3.81 22.22 -19.81
N TRP A 593 4.58 21.26 -19.28
CA TRP A 593 6.00 21.48 -18.99
C TRP A 593 6.87 21.65 -20.25
N GLN A 594 6.33 21.39 -21.44
CA GLN A 594 7.02 21.63 -22.70
C GLN A 594 6.86 23.09 -23.16
N ILE A 595 5.93 23.88 -22.60
CA ILE A 595 5.71 25.28 -22.97
C ILE A 595 6.49 26.20 -22.00
N PRO A 596 7.51 26.94 -22.46
CA PRO A 596 8.21 27.92 -21.62
C PRO A 596 7.31 29.07 -21.18
N LEU A 597 7.55 29.59 -19.98
CA LEU A 597 6.91 30.82 -19.48
C LEU A 597 7.77 32.05 -19.78
N THR A 598 7.11 33.16 -20.09
CA THR A 598 7.72 34.50 -20.15
C THR A 598 8.33 34.85 -18.79
N GLN A 599 9.37 35.68 -18.75
CA GLN A 599 10.05 36.03 -17.49
C GLN A 599 9.09 36.64 -16.45
N GLU A 600 8.13 37.45 -16.89
CA GLU A 600 7.10 38.06 -16.03
C GLU A 600 6.12 37.01 -15.49
N ALA A 601 5.67 36.07 -16.33
CA ALA A 601 4.80 34.99 -15.91
C ALA A 601 5.47 34.07 -14.88
N ARG A 602 6.78 33.82 -14.99
CA ARG A 602 7.53 33.01 -14.02
C ARG A 602 7.34 33.57 -12.60
N GLU A 603 7.50 34.87 -12.41
CA GLU A 603 7.33 35.50 -11.10
C GLU A 603 5.92 35.28 -10.53
N LYS A 604 4.88 35.35 -11.38
CA LYS A 604 3.48 35.13 -10.98
C LYS A 604 3.18 33.67 -10.63
N THR A 605 4.01 32.72 -11.06
CA THR A 605 3.89 31.29 -10.70
C THR A 605 4.67 30.91 -9.43
N ALA A 606 5.20 31.87 -8.69
CA ALA A 606 6.00 31.58 -7.51
C ALA A 606 5.20 30.88 -6.40
N PHE A 607 5.76 29.82 -5.84
CA PHE A 607 5.14 29.00 -4.82
C PHE A 607 6.05 28.79 -3.61
N ALA A 608 5.45 28.83 -2.42
CA ALA A 608 6.14 28.75 -1.14
C ALA A 608 6.06 27.34 -0.55
N THR A 609 7.23 26.84 -0.11
CA THR A 609 7.40 25.54 0.52
C THR A 609 8.16 25.68 1.84
N THR A 610 8.32 24.59 2.59
CA THR A 610 9.18 24.57 3.79
C THR A 610 10.66 24.73 3.47
N GLU A 611 11.08 24.45 2.25
CA GLU A 611 12.49 24.53 1.79
C GLU A 611 12.82 25.88 1.13
N GLY A 612 11.82 26.74 0.89
CA GLY A 612 12.00 28.05 0.27
C GLY A 612 10.92 28.42 -0.74
N LEU A 613 11.17 29.53 -1.45
CA LEU A 613 10.33 30.04 -2.55
C LEU A 613 10.93 29.60 -3.90
N PHE A 614 10.07 29.04 -4.74
CA PHE A 614 10.43 28.57 -6.08
C PHE A 614 9.45 29.14 -7.10
N GLN A 615 9.85 29.22 -8.37
CA GLN A 615 8.98 29.60 -9.49
C GLN A 615 9.16 28.63 -10.64
N PHE A 616 8.15 28.51 -11.49
CA PHE A 616 8.24 27.66 -12.67
C PHE A 616 8.94 28.40 -13.82
N ARG A 617 9.70 27.65 -14.63
CA ARG A 617 10.26 28.12 -15.91
C ARG A 617 9.39 27.75 -17.10
N VAL A 618 8.58 26.71 -16.93
CA VAL A 618 7.67 26.13 -17.91
C VAL A 618 6.26 26.11 -17.35
N THR A 619 5.25 25.98 -18.19
CA THR A 619 3.86 26.16 -17.79
C THR A 619 3.45 25.14 -16.72
N PRO A 620 3.07 25.58 -15.50
CA PRO A 620 2.65 24.65 -14.45
C PRO A 620 1.21 24.19 -14.66
N PHE A 621 0.89 23.03 -14.10
CA PHE A 621 -0.50 22.60 -13.96
C PHE A 621 -1.26 23.53 -13.01
N GLY A 622 -2.53 23.80 -13.32
CA GLY A 622 -3.47 24.48 -12.43
C GLY A 622 -3.77 25.95 -12.79
N LEU A 623 -3.11 26.52 -13.79
CA LEU A 623 -3.47 27.84 -14.33
C LEU A 623 -4.68 27.73 -15.27
N SER A 624 -5.61 28.68 -15.21
CA SER A 624 -6.84 28.64 -16.00
C SER A 624 -6.63 28.85 -17.50
N THR A 625 -5.57 29.56 -17.90
CA THR A 625 -5.27 29.88 -19.31
C THR A 625 -4.40 28.84 -20.02
N SER A 626 -3.77 27.92 -19.28
CA SER A 626 -2.88 26.90 -19.88
C SER A 626 -3.56 26.05 -20.96
N PRO A 627 -4.81 25.56 -20.80
CA PRO A 627 -5.48 24.79 -21.85
C PRO A 627 -5.65 25.56 -23.17
N ALA A 628 -6.02 26.84 -23.11
CA ALA A 628 -6.25 27.67 -24.29
C ALA A 628 -4.95 27.93 -25.06
N VAL A 629 -3.87 28.25 -24.35
CA VAL A 629 -2.54 28.43 -24.95
C VAL A 629 -2.05 27.13 -25.59
N PHE A 630 -2.27 26.01 -24.91
CA PHE A 630 -1.90 24.70 -25.43
C PHE A 630 -2.67 24.34 -26.70
N GLN A 631 -3.99 24.54 -26.72
CA GLN A 631 -4.81 24.27 -27.91
C GLN A 631 -4.35 25.13 -29.09
N ARG A 632 -4.11 26.43 -28.89
CA ARG A 632 -3.62 27.34 -29.95
C ARG A 632 -2.26 26.92 -30.51
N MET A 633 -1.37 26.45 -29.64
CA MET A 633 -0.08 25.89 -30.06
C MET A 633 -0.29 24.64 -30.92
N MET A 634 -1.13 23.70 -30.48
CA MET A 634 -1.43 22.48 -31.25
C MET A 634 -2.11 22.77 -32.60
N ASP A 635 -3.03 23.74 -32.63
CA ASP A 635 -3.68 24.21 -33.85
C ASP A 635 -2.69 24.83 -34.84
N THR A 636 -1.57 25.37 -34.34
CA THR A 636 -0.49 25.93 -35.17
C THR A 636 0.41 24.81 -35.69
N VAL A 637 0.79 23.85 -34.84
CA VAL A 637 1.68 22.73 -35.18
C VAL A 637 1.03 21.74 -36.16
N LEU A 638 -0.25 21.42 -35.96
CA LEU A 638 -0.99 20.41 -36.73
C LEU A 638 -1.92 21.00 -37.80
N LYS A 639 -1.87 22.32 -38.01
CA LYS A 639 -2.86 23.14 -38.74
C LYS A 639 -3.48 22.51 -39.99
N ASP A 640 -2.66 21.99 -40.89
CA ASP A 640 -3.05 21.44 -42.19
C ASP A 640 -3.63 20.02 -42.13
N MET A 641 -3.49 19.34 -40.99
CA MET A 641 -3.97 17.97 -40.79
C MET A 641 -5.25 17.90 -39.94
N LEU A 642 -5.59 18.97 -39.23
CA LEU A 642 -6.75 19.02 -38.34
C LEU A 642 -8.08 19.01 -39.10
N GLY A 643 -9.06 18.29 -38.55
CA GLY A 643 -10.49 18.44 -38.88
C GLY A 643 -11.18 17.22 -39.49
N ASN A 644 -10.46 16.34 -40.20
CA ASN A 644 -11.06 15.14 -40.82
C ASN A 644 -10.48 13.82 -40.28
N GLU A 645 -9.16 13.72 -40.21
CA GLU A 645 -8.48 12.47 -39.81
C GLU A 645 -7.60 12.64 -38.58
N VAL A 646 -7.22 13.88 -38.25
CA VAL A 646 -6.48 14.23 -37.05
C VAL A 646 -7.32 15.20 -36.22
N PHE A 647 -7.47 14.90 -34.94
CA PHE A 647 -8.17 15.70 -33.95
C PHE A 647 -7.25 15.93 -32.78
N CYS A 648 -7.24 17.15 -32.24
CA CYS A 648 -6.44 17.47 -31.07
C CYS A 648 -7.30 18.21 -30.05
N TYR A 649 -7.35 17.66 -28.84
CA TYR A 649 -8.01 18.26 -27.69
C TYR A 649 -6.98 18.45 -26.58
N ILE A 650 -6.49 19.68 -26.40
CA ILE A 650 -5.41 19.99 -25.47
C ILE A 650 -4.20 19.07 -25.74
N ASP A 651 -3.88 18.14 -24.83
CA ASP A 651 -2.73 17.24 -24.87
C ASP A 651 -3.02 15.89 -25.54
N ASP A 652 -4.30 15.60 -25.83
CA ASP A 652 -4.77 14.36 -26.44
C ASP A 652 -4.92 14.53 -27.95
N ILE A 653 -4.11 13.80 -28.73
CA ILE A 653 -4.20 13.75 -30.19
C ILE A 653 -4.83 12.42 -30.60
N MET A 654 -5.90 12.48 -31.40
CA MET A 654 -6.52 11.33 -32.05
C MET A 654 -6.23 11.35 -33.55
N ILE A 655 -5.78 10.21 -34.07
CA ILE A 655 -5.69 9.97 -35.52
C ILE A 655 -6.66 8.84 -35.84
N CYS A 656 -7.54 9.05 -36.84
CA CYS A 656 -8.51 8.05 -37.26
C CYS A 656 -8.65 7.99 -38.80
N THR A 657 -8.55 6.80 -39.37
CA THR A 657 -8.58 6.59 -40.82
C THR A 657 -9.38 5.34 -41.21
N LYS A 658 -9.76 5.25 -42.49
CA LYS A 658 -10.45 4.07 -43.06
C LYS A 658 -9.47 2.96 -43.43
N THR A 659 -8.34 3.33 -44.02
CA THR A 659 -7.30 2.40 -44.49
C THR A 659 -6.06 2.48 -43.61
N ARG A 660 -5.28 1.41 -43.61
CA ARG A 660 -4.07 1.27 -42.79
C ARG A 660 -2.93 2.11 -43.34
N GLU A 661 -2.80 2.16 -44.66
CA GLU A 661 -1.77 2.88 -45.40
C GLU A 661 -1.86 4.38 -45.11
N ARG A 662 -3.08 4.92 -45.22
CA ARG A 662 -3.35 6.32 -44.87
C ARG A 662 -3.06 6.63 -43.40
N HIS A 663 -3.30 5.66 -42.52
CA HIS A 663 -2.99 5.81 -41.09
C HIS A 663 -1.50 5.99 -40.84
N LEU A 664 -0.67 5.19 -41.51
CA LEU A 664 0.79 5.24 -41.40
C LEU A 664 1.35 6.55 -41.98
N GLU A 665 0.81 7.02 -43.11
CA GLU A 665 1.17 8.33 -43.67
C GLU A 665 0.91 9.47 -42.67
N LEU A 666 -0.28 9.49 -42.06
CA LEU A 666 -0.64 10.52 -41.09
C LEU A 666 0.19 10.43 -39.81
N LEU A 667 0.43 9.23 -39.27
CA LEU A 667 1.30 9.05 -38.11
C LEU A 667 2.70 9.62 -38.39
N ARG A 668 3.26 9.34 -39.57
CA ARG A 668 4.55 9.87 -40.01
C ARG A 668 4.56 11.40 -40.10
N ALA A 669 3.51 11.99 -40.67
CA ALA A 669 3.38 13.44 -40.77
C ALA A 669 3.24 14.11 -39.39
N VAL A 670 2.38 13.56 -38.53
CA VAL A 670 2.16 14.05 -37.16
C VAL A 670 3.44 13.95 -36.34
N PHE A 671 4.13 12.81 -36.33
CA PHE A 671 5.40 12.66 -35.61
C PHE A 671 6.46 13.64 -36.11
N THR A 672 6.51 13.90 -37.41
CA THR A 672 7.46 14.87 -37.98
C THR A 672 7.18 16.28 -37.47
N ARG A 673 5.91 16.72 -37.48
CA ARG A 673 5.53 18.04 -36.94
C ARG A 673 5.79 18.18 -35.45
N LEU A 674 5.55 17.13 -34.68
CA LEU A 674 5.86 17.13 -33.25
C LEU A 674 7.37 17.27 -33.00
N ILE A 675 8.20 16.55 -33.77
CA ILE A 675 9.66 16.66 -33.68
C ILE A 675 10.13 18.09 -34.05
N GLU A 676 9.62 18.65 -35.14
CA GLU A 676 9.95 20.01 -35.60
C GLU A 676 9.56 21.06 -34.55
N ALA A 677 8.42 20.89 -33.90
CA ALA A 677 7.96 21.76 -32.81
C ALA A 677 8.68 21.50 -31.47
N GLY A 678 9.59 20.52 -31.39
CA GLY A 678 10.28 20.15 -30.16
C GLY A 678 9.38 19.48 -29.11
N LEU A 679 8.23 18.95 -29.52
CA LEU A 679 7.26 18.27 -28.66
C LEU A 679 7.53 16.77 -28.58
N ARG A 680 7.34 16.18 -27.39
CA ARG A 680 7.51 14.75 -27.15
C ARG A 680 6.27 14.08 -26.59
N LEU A 681 6.00 12.88 -27.09
CA LEU A 681 4.93 11.98 -26.70
C LEU A 681 5.35 11.07 -25.55
N LYS A 682 4.39 10.71 -24.70
CA LYS A 682 4.55 9.71 -23.66
C LYS A 682 4.23 8.31 -24.19
N ALA A 683 5.28 7.56 -24.52
CA ALA A 683 5.18 6.22 -25.09
C ALA A 683 4.27 5.29 -24.26
N GLU A 684 4.37 5.33 -22.93
CA GLU A 684 3.56 4.55 -21.99
C GLU A 684 2.06 4.76 -22.10
N LYS A 685 1.60 5.86 -22.71
CA LYS A 685 0.17 6.16 -22.86
C LYS A 685 -0.28 6.23 -24.31
N CYS A 686 0.65 6.15 -25.27
CA CYS A 686 0.30 6.17 -26.67
C CYS A 686 -0.20 4.80 -27.11
N VAL A 687 -1.31 4.78 -27.85
CA VAL A 687 -1.88 3.60 -28.50
C VAL A 687 -1.84 3.84 -30.00
N LEU A 688 -1.21 2.93 -30.75
CA LEU A 688 -0.98 3.12 -32.19
C LEU A 688 -1.75 2.09 -33.02
N MET A 689 -2.59 2.56 -33.93
CA MET A 689 -3.25 1.79 -34.99
C MET A 689 -3.97 0.54 -34.45
N GLU A 690 -4.93 0.77 -33.58
CA GLU A 690 -5.86 -0.23 -33.05
C GLU A 690 -7.25 -0.04 -33.68
N THR A 691 -8.07 -1.09 -33.65
CA THR A 691 -9.47 -1.01 -34.13
C THR A 691 -10.44 -0.53 -33.06
N LYS A 692 -9.97 -0.47 -31.80
CA LYS A 692 -10.74 -0.04 -30.64
C LYS A 692 -9.84 0.71 -29.67
N VAL A 693 -10.23 1.93 -29.29
CA VAL A 693 -9.43 2.79 -28.38
C VAL A 693 -10.32 3.53 -27.39
N SER A 694 -9.74 3.99 -26.28
CA SER A 694 -10.41 4.89 -25.34
C SER A 694 -9.93 6.32 -25.59
N PHE A 695 -10.86 7.27 -25.72
CA PHE A 695 -10.56 8.67 -26.00
C PHE A 695 -11.58 9.59 -25.32
N LEU A 696 -11.12 10.61 -24.59
CA LEU A 696 -11.95 11.59 -23.87
C LEU A 696 -13.06 10.95 -23.00
N GLY A 697 -12.81 9.74 -22.47
CA GLY A 697 -13.76 9.00 -21.63
C GLY A 697 -14.87 8.27 -22.39
N HIS A 698 -14.69 8.06 -23.69
CA HIS A 698 -15.52 7.21 -24.55
C HIS A 698 -14.67 6.06 -25.11
N VAL A 699 -15.30 4.95 -25.45
CA VAL A 699 -14.65 3.85 -26.17
C VAL A 699 -15.11 3.90 -27.62
N ILE A 700 -14.17 3.96 -28.55
CA ILE A 700 -14.42 4.17 -29.97
C ILE A 700 -13.97 2.92 -30.71
N ASP A 701 -14.84 2.40 -31.58
CA ASP A 701 -14.53 1.32 -32.51
C ASP A 701 -15.23 1.53 -33.86
N GLY A 702 -15.04 0.59 -34.79
CA GLY A 702 -15.64 0.67 -36.12
C GLY A 702 -17.18 0.66 -36.16
N ALA A 703 -17.85 0.29 -35.05
CA ALA A 703 -19.31 0.32 -34.95
C ALA A 703 -19.82 1.68 -34.43
N GLY A 704 -18.98 2.47 -33.77
CA GLY A 704 -19.32 3.82 -33.32
C GLY A 704 -18.74 4.17 -31.95
N ILE A 705 -19.46 5.03 -31.22
CA ILE A 705 -19.03 5.54 -29.92
C ILE A 705 -19.80 4.84 -28.82
N HIS A 706 -19.05 4.25 -27.89
CA HIS A 706 -19.56 3.55 -26.72
C HIS A 706 -19.24 4.35 -25.45
N THR A 707 -20.08 4.19 -24.43
CA THR A 707 -19.79 4.69 -23.08
C THR A 707 -18.70 3.84 -22.42
N ASP A 708 -17.77 4.46 -21.70
CA ASP A 708 -16.74 3.72 -20.95
C ASP A 708 -17.38 2.79 -19.89
N PRO A 709 -17.17 1.46 -19.96
CA PRO A 709 -17.74 0.49 -19.01
C PRO A 709 -17.43 0.81 -17.55
N ARG A 710 -16.27 1.41 -17.27
CA ARG A 710 -15.87 1.78 -15.90
C ARG A 710 -16.74 2.89 -15.33
N LYS A 711 -17.09 3.87 -16.17
CA LYS A 711 -18.00 4.95 -15.77
C LYS A 711 -19.42 4.42 -15.63
N VAL A 712 -19.84 3.51 -16.50
CA VAL A 712 -21.14 2.83 -16.40
C VAL A 712 -21.25 2.05 -15.09
N GLU A 713 -20.22 1.32 -14.69
CA GLU A 713 -20.20 0.57 -13.43
C GLU A 713 -20.20 1.48 -12.20
N ALA A 714 -19.48 2.61 -12.25
CA ALA A 714 -19.52 3.64 -11.22
C ALA A 714 -20.91 4.28 -11.08
N VAL A 715 -21.63 4.48 -12.19
CA VAL A 715 -23.01 4.99 -12.18
C VAL A 715 -23.97 3.94 -11.63
N LYS A 716 -23.81 2.66 -12.00
CA LYS A 716 -24.63 1.56 -11.50
C LYS A 716 -24.58 1.46 -9.97
N ASN A 717 -23.37 1.61 -9.42
CA ASN A 717 -23.11 1.54 -7.98
C ASN A 717 -23.16 2.91 -7.28
N TYR A 718 -23.65 3.96 -7.95
CA TYR A 718 -23.69 5.30 -7.37
C TYR A 718 -24.65 5.34 -6.17
N PRO A 719 -24.22 5.83 -4.99
CA PRO A 719 -25.05 5.88 -3.80
C PRO A 719 -26.17 6.92 -3.95
N VAL A 720 -27.30 6.71 -3.27
CA VAL A 720 -28.39 7.69 -3.23
C VAL A 720 -27.87 8.99 -2.61
N PRO A 721 -27.99 10.15 -3.29
CA PRO A 721 -27.56 11.43 -2.73
C PRO A 721 -28.29 11.75 -1.44
N GLU A 722 -27.56 12.15 -0.40
CA GLU A 722 -28.14 12.55 0.90
C GLU A 722 -28.33 14.07 1.03
N ASP A 723 -27.70 14.85 0.14
CA ASP A 723 -27.75 16.31 0.16
C ASP A 723 -27.78 16.93 -1.26
N VAL A 724 -28.13 18.22 -1.33
CA VAL A 724 -28.22 19.00 -2.59
C VAL A 724 -26.89 19.03 -3.34
N ARG A 725 -25.75 19.03 -2.64
CA ARG A 725 -24.42 19.10 -3.27
C ARG A 725 -24.08 17.78 -3.96
N GLN A 726 -24.37 16.66 -3.31
CA GLN A 726 -24.24 15.31 -3.87
C GLN A 726 -25.19 15.15 -5.06
N LEU A 727 -26.44 15.61 -4.95
CA LEU A 727 -27.41 15.54 -6.04
C LEU A 727 -26.99 16.38 -7.26
N ARG A 728 -26.50 17.61 -7.04
CA ARG A 728 -25.93 18.43 -8.12
C ARG A 728 -24.73 17.78 -8.80
N THR A 729 -23.90 17.07 -8.03
CA THR A 729 -22.77 16.32 -8.58
C THR A 729 -23.25 15.17 -9.46
N PHE A 730 -24.23 14.40 -9.00
CA PHE A 730 -24.85 13.33 -9.78
C PHE A 730 -25.52 13.88 -11.05
N LEU A 731 -26.37 14.91 -10.93
CA LEU A 731 -27.07 15.50 -12.07
C LEU A 731 -26.12 16.13 -13.08
N GLY A 732 -25.03 16.76 -12.63
CA GLY A 732 -23.98 17.28 -13.52
C GLY A 732 -23.31 16.16 -14.34
N MET A 733 -23.02 15.03 -13.70
CA MET A 733 -22.50 13.84 -14.39
C MET A 733 -23.54 13.20 -15.32
N ALA A 734 -24.79 13.03 -14.86
CA ALA A 734 -25.85 12.44 -15.68
C ALA A 734 -26.20 13.32 -16.89
N ALA A 735 -26.12 14.65 -16.73
CA ALA A 735 -26.34 15.61 -17.81
C ALA A 735 -25.29 15.49 -18.93
N PHE A 736 -24.08 15.00 -18.65
CA PHE A 736 -23.08 14.67 -19.69
C PHE A 736 -23.59 13.55 -20.62
N TYR A 737 -24.37 12.62 -20.08
CA TYR A 737 -24.95 11.49 -20.82
C TYR A 737 -26.38 11.74 -21.31
N ARG A 738 -26.94 12.95 -21.14
CA ARG A 738 -28.35 13.26 -21.49
C ARG A 738 -28.68 12.95 -22.95
N LYS A 739 -27.71 13.07 -23.87
CA LYS A 739 -27.86 12.77 -25.30
C LYS A 739 -28.14 11.30 -25.59
N PHE A 740 -27.80 10.40 -24.67
CA PHE A 740 -28.10 8.97 -24.76
C PHE A 740 -29.43 8.60 -24.09
N CYS A 741 -30.08 9.55 -23.40
CA CYS A 741 -31.25 9.31 -22.57
C CYS A 741 -32.48 10.00 -23.17
N LEU A 742 -33.39 9.22 -23.77
CA LEU A 742 -34.66 9.75 -24.24
C LEU A 742 -35.46 10.34 -23.06
N ASN A 743 -36.06 11.52 -23.24
CA ASN A 743 -36.86 12.21 -22.21
C ASN A 743 -36.12 12.51 -20.89
N PHE A 744 -34.79 12.68 -20.92
CA PHE A 744 -33.98 12.94 -19.72
C PHE A 744 -34.53 14.06 -18.83
N ALA A 745 -34.91 15.20 -19.40
CA ALA A 745 -35.40 16.35 -18.62
C ALA A 745 -36.70 16.02 -17.86
N LYS A 746 -37.61 15.23 -18.47
CA LYS A 746 -38.85 14.78 -17.84
C LYS A 746 -38.57 13.77 -16.74
N THR A 747 -37.72 12.78 -17.00
CA THR A 747 -37.34 11.75 -16.02
C THR A 747 -36.60 12.34 -14.83
N ALA A 748 -35.68 13.29 -15.05
CA ALA A 748 -34.88 13.93 -14.01
C ALA A 748 -35.58 15.14 -13.36
N SER A 749 -36.78 15.53 -13.80
CA SER A 749 -37.51 16.69 -13.27
C SER A 749 -37.69 16.66 -11.74
N PRO A 750 -38.12 15.54 -11.11
CA PRO A 750 -38.23 15.46 -9.65
C PRO A 750 -36.89 15.72 -8.92
N LEU A 751 -35.79 15.30 -9.54
CA LEU A 751 -34.43 15.50 -9.01
C LEU A 751 -33.98 16.96 -9.18
N PHE A 752 -34.28 17.61 -10.31
CA PHE A 752 -33.96 19.02 -10.51
C PHE A 752 -34.72 19.93 -9.53
N GLU A 753 -35.98 19.61 -9.21
CA GLU A 753 -36.76 20.37 -8.23
C GLU A 753 -36.13 20.36 -6.83
N LEU A 754 -35.48 19.26 -6.43
CA LEU A 754 -34.74 19.16 -5.17
C LEU A 754 -33.44 19.99 -5.14
N THR A 755 -32.96 20.46 -6.28
CA THR A 755 -31.78 21.35 -6.34
C THR A 755 -32.10 22.83 -6.15
N SER A 756 -33.39 23.20 -6.16
CA SER A 756 -33.87 24.56 -5.98
C SER A 756 -33.74 25.02 -4.52
N SER A 757 -33.28 26.26 -4.31
CA SER A 757 -33.22 26.86 -2.97
C SER A 757 -34.60 27.14 -2.36
N LYS A 758 -35.67 27.06 -3.16
CA LYS A 758 -37.05 27.33 -2.72
C LYS A 758 -37.73 26.12 -2.08
N ARG A 759 -37.14 24.91 -2.19
CA ARG A 759 -37.74 23.66 -1.71
C ARG A 759 -36.87 23.04 -0.63
N ALA A 760 -37.49 22.55 0.44
CA ALA A 760 -36.78 21.78 1.46
C ALA A 760 -36.34 20.43 0.89
N TRP A 761 -35.17 19.96 1.33
CA TRP A 761 -34.65 18.65 0.94
C TRP A 761 -35.56 17.54 1.48
N ASN A 762 -36.31 16.88 0.60
CA ASN A 762 -37.18 15.77 0.95
C ASN A 762 -37.15 14.72 -0.17
N TRP A 763 -36.41 13.64 0.05
CA TRP A 763 -36.28 12.56 -0.92
C TRP A 763 -37.56 11.70 -0.94
N THR A 764 -38.35 11.80 -2.00
CA THR A 764 -39.61 11.06 -2.17
C THR A 764 -39.42 9.77 -2.96
N SER A 765 -40.42 8.90 -2.97
CA SER A 765 -40.43 7.69 -3.82
C SER A 765 -40.32 8.02 -5.32
N GLU A 766 -40.87 9.16 -5.75
CA GLU A 766 -40.73 9.66 -7.13
C GLU A 766 -39.28 10.04 -7.45
N CYS A 767 -38.52 10.52 -6.46
CA CYS A 767 -37.09 10.82 -6.61
C CYS A 767 -36.26 9.53 -6.73
N ASP A 768 -36.58 8.50 -5.95
CA ASP A 768 -35.96 7.17 -6.09
C ASP A 768 -36.21 6.57 -7.47
N GLU A 769 -37.46 6.61 -7.94
CA GLU A 769 -37.82 6.07 -9.25
C GLU A 769 -37.14 6.84 -10.39
N ALA A 770 -37.09 8.18 -10.29
CA ALA A 770 -36.35 9.02 -11.22
C ALA A 770 -34.84 8.73 -11.21
N PHE A 771 -34.25 8.56 -10.03
CA PHE A 771 -32.82 8.28 -9.85
C PHE A 771 -32.43 6.93 -10.46
N GLU A 772 -33.18 5.87 -10.16
CA GLU A 772 -32.93 4.54 -10.73
C GLU A 772 -33.21 4.48 -12.23
N LYS A 773 -34.23 5.17 -12.74
CA LYS A 773 -34.45 5.30 -14.19
C LYS A 773 -33.27 5.98 -14.88
N VAL A 774 -32.77 7.09 -14.32
CA VAL A 774 -31.59 7.79 -14.88
C VAL A 774 -30.36 6.87 -14.87
N LYS A 775 -30.12 6.11 -13.80
CA LYS A 775 -29.03 5.13 -13.74
C LYS A 775 -29.19 4.05 -14.80
N GLN A 776 -30.38 3.45 -14.90
CA GLN A 776 -30.69 2.44 -15.91
C GLN A 776 -30.43 2.94 -17.32
N PHE A 777 -30.88 4.16 -17.66
CA PHE A 777 -30.65 4.73 -18.98
C PHE A 777 -29.16 4.92 -19.31
N ILE A 778 -28.36 5.38 -18.35
CA ILE A 778 -26.91 5.53 -18.55
C ILE A 778 -26.26 4.15 -18.71
N CYS A 779 -26.74 3.13 -17.98
CA CYS A 779 -26.23 1.77 -18.06
C CYS A 779 -26.68 1.00 -19.31
N SER A 780 -27.85 1.32 -19.86
CA SER A 780 -28.42 0.72 -21.07
C SER A 780 -28.27 1.61 -22.30
N ALA A 781 -27.44 2.65 -22.22
CA ALA A 781 -27.28 3.64 -23.26
C ALA A 781 -26.96 2.95 -24.60
N PRO A 782 -27.77 3.15 -25.65
CA PRO A 782 -27.46 2.58 -26.95
C PRO A 782 -26.17 3.21 -27.50
N VAL A 783 -25.46 2.46 -28.34
CA VAL A 783 -24.37 3.00 -29.16
C VAL A 783 -24.97 4.15 -29.97
N LEU A 784 -24.46 5.38 -29.79
CA LEU A 784 -24.77 6.46 -30.72
C LEU A 784 -24.10 6.07 -32.04
N LYS A 785 -24.88 5.48 -32.95
CA LYS A 785 -24.51 5.42 -34.36
C LYS A 785 -24.31 6.87 -34.81
N GLN A 786 -23.31 7.10 -35.66
CA GLN A 786 -22.97 8.44 -36.12
C GLN A 786 -23.68 8.76 -37.43
N PRO A 787 -24.09 10.02 -37.65
CA PRO A 787 -24.88 10.37 -38.82
C PRO A 787 -24.06 10.29 -40.10
N ASP A 788 -24.64 9.75 -41.16
CA ASP A 788 -24.01 9.69 -42.49
C ASP A 788 -24.22 11.02 -43.21
N MET A 789 -23.27 11.94 -43.01
CA MET A 789 -23.33 13.31 -43.55
C MET A 789 -23.29 13.34 -45.08
N GLU A 790 -22.58 12.41 -45.73
CA GLU A 790 -22.48 12.37 -47.19
C GLU A 790 -23.80 11.93 -47.81
N LYS A 791 -24.41 10.86 -47.29
CA LYS A 791 -25.72 10.40 -47.77
C LYS A 791 -26.87 11.35 -47.42
N ALA A 792 -26.73 12.12 -46.33
CA ALA A 792 -27.65 13.22 -46.03
C ALA A 792 -27.52 14.35 -47.05
N ARG A 793 -26.29 14.68 -47.47
CA ARG A 793 -26.01 15.75 -48.43
C ARG A 793 -26.44 15.39 -49.85
N THR A 794 -26.33 14.13 -50.25
CA THR A 794 -26.83 13.62 -51.54
C THR A 794 -28.34 13.40 -51.56
N GLY A 795 -29.00 13.41 -50.40
CA GLY A 795 -30.44 13.20 -50.26
C GLY A 795 -30.87 11.73 -50.26
N GLU A 796 -29.93 10.78 -50.33
CA GLU A 796 -30.23 9.34 -50.25
C GLU A 796 -30.71 8.91 -48.85
N LYS A 797 -30.17 9.54 -47.81
CA LYS A 797 -30.57 9.32 -46.41
C LYS A 797 -30.76 10.66 -45.70
N PRO A 798 -31.89 11.35 -45.88
CA PRO A 798 -32.10 12.65 -45.28
C PRO A 798 -32.19 12.56 -43.75
N PHE A 799 -31.81 13.66 -43.09
CA PHE A 799 -32.12 13.83 -41.67
C PHE A 799 -33.62 14.01 -41.47
N VAL A 800 -34.17 13.30 -40.50
CA VAL A 800 -35.57 13.38 -40.08
C VAL A 800 -35.62 14.01 -38.69
N ILE A 801 -36.36 15.10 -38.54
CA ILE A 801 -36.56 15.75 -37.25
C ILE A 801 -37.96 15.41 -36.75
N TYR A 802 -38.03 14.73 -35.61
CA TYR A 802 -39.26 14.60 -34.83
C TYR A 802 -39.31 15.73 -33.82
N THR A 803 -40.42 16.45 -33.75
CA THR A 803 -40.65 17.48 -32.74
C THR A 803 -41.94 17.17 -32.01
N ASP A 804 -41.93 17.35 -30.70
CA ASP A 804 -43.09 17.26 -29.84
C ASP A 804 -43.01 18.37 -28.78
N ALA A 805 -44.15 18.96 -28.43
CA ALA A 805 -44.20 20.07 -27.50
C ALA A 805 -45.39 19.90 -26.55
N SER A 806 -45.16 20.24 -25.30
CA SER A 806 -46.14 20.24 -24.22
C SER A 806 -46.14 21.59 -23.52
N THR A 807 -47.14 21.85 -22.68
CA THR A 807 -47.18 23.06 -21.84
C THR A 807 -45.99 23.19 -20.88
N THR A 808 -45.29 22.09 -20.61
CA THR A 808 -44.16 22.02 -19.66
C THR A 808 -42.79 21.94 -20.34
N GLY A 809 -42.73 21.71 -21.65
CA GLY A 809 -41.44 21.50 -22.33
C GLY A 809 -41.55 21.10 -23.79
N LEU A 810 -40.45 21.30 -24.51
CA LEU A 810 -40.26 21.00 -25.93
C LEU A 810 -39.22 19.89 -26.08
N GLY A 811 -39.51 18.92 -26.93
CA GLY A 811 -38.62 17.83 -27.30
C GLY A 811 -38.43 17.78 -28.81
N ALA A 812 -37.21 17.61 -29.27
CA ALA A 812 -36.87 17.34 -30.65
C ALA A 812 -35.85 16.21 -30.74
N VAL A 813 -36.04 15.30 -31.69
CA VAL A 813 -35.13 14.21 -32.01
C VAL A 813 -34.72 14.31 -33.46
N LEU A 814 -33.44 14.51 -33.71
CA LEU A 814 -32.83 14.36 -35.03
C LEU A 814 -32.49 12.87 -35.23
N ALA A 815 -33.00 12.27 -36.30
CA ALA A 815 -32.81 10.87 -36.66
C ALA A 815 -32.44 10.74 -38.15
N GLN A 816 -31.98 9.55 -38.57
CA GLN A 816 -31.63 9.20 -39.95
C GLN A 816 -31.81 7.68 -40.09
N GLU A 817 -32.26 7.23 -41.26
CA GLU A 817 -32.50 5.81 -41.54
C GLU A 817 -31.17 5.06 -41.79
N ASP A 818 -30.98 3.94 -41.11
CA ASP A 818 -29.77 3.12 -41.28
C ASP A 818 -29.98 1.96 -42.28
N GLU A 819 -28.93 1.17 -42.56
CA GLU A 819 -28.99 0.01 -43.47
C GLU A 819 -30.06 -1.02 -43.07
N ASP A 820 -30.37 -1.10 -41.77
CA ASP A 820 -31.43 -1.95 -41.23
C ASP A 820 -32.85 -1.40 -41.49
N LYS A 821 -32.98 -0.26 -42.19
CA LYS A 821 -34.22 0.51 -42.42
C LYS A 821 -34.90 1.07 -41.17
N TYR A 822 -34.23 1.00 -40.02
CA TYR A 822 -34.69 1.63 -38.79
C TYR A 822 -34.13 3.05 -38.68
N LEU A 823 -34.93 3.94 -38.09
CA LEU A 823 -34.52 5.31 -37.78
C LEU A 823 -33.72 5.32 -36.47
N HIS A 824 -32.46 5.74 -36.57
CA HIS A 824 -31.58 5.89 -35.42
C HIS A 824 -31.51 7.36 -34.98
N PRO A 825 -31.68 7.66 -33.67
CA PRO A 825 -31.58 9.03 -33.15
C PRO A 825 -30.12 9.46 -32.95
N TYR A 826 -29.78 10.68 -33.37
CA TYR A 826 -28.45 11.28 -33.29
C TYR A 826 -28.36 12.45 -32.30
N ILE A 827 -29.38 13.30 -32.25
CA ILE A 827 -29.43 14.44 -31.34
C ILE A 827 -30.81 14.47 -30.68
N LEU A 828 -30.80 14.55 -29.36
CA LEU A 828 -31.98 14.75 -28.51
C LEU A 828 -31.89 16.15 -27.90
N CYS A 829 -32.71 17.07 -28.40
CA CYS A 829 -32.90 18.39 -27.83
C CYS A 829 -34.13 18.36 -26.94
N ILE A 830 -33.96 18.62 -25.65
CA ILE A 830 -35.08 18.68 -24.72
C ILE A 830 -34.90 19.96 -23.90
N GLU A 831 -35.87 20.86 -24.02
CA GLU A 831 -35.87 22.16 -23.37
C GLU A 831 -37.12 22.30 -22.49
N GLY A 832 -36.92 22.64 -21.22
CA GLY A 832 -38.04 22.98 -20.34
C GLY A 832 -38.56 24.37 -20.69
N LEU A 833 -39.86 24.48 -20.98
CA LEU A 833 -40.51 25.78 -21.18
C LEU A 833 -40.73 26.39 -19.79
N LYS A 834 -40.11 27.54 -19.54
CA LYS A 834 -40.18 28.24 -18.25
C LYS A 834 -41.53 28.88 -17.98
#